data_AF-A0A2V6JDB5-F1
#
_entry.id   AF-A0A2V6JDB5-F1
#
_cell.length_a   1.000
_cell.length_b   1.000
_cell.length_c   1.000
_cell.angle_alpha   90.00
_cell.angle_beta   90.00
_cell.angle_gamma   90.00
#
_symmetry.space_group_name_H-M   'P 1'
#
loop_
_entity.id
_entity.type
_entity.pdbx_description
1 polymer ?
#
loop_
_entity_poly.entity_id
_entity_poly.type
_entity_poly.pdbx_seq_one_letter_code
_entity_poly.pdbx_strand_id
1 'polypeptide(L)'
;MIQLKPGIQPASLSASPRSATRQKTTSEKKKNTSLHFKRVFSDAAVAPFDQIEWERRNAEINDDSGKVIFKQEDIEVPKSWSALATKIAVSKYFYGDIAKGTDPYKGGREMSVRQLIHRVTRTITDWGIADGYFADEETAEIFYDELTWLCLNQHGAFNSPVWFNVGLYHQYGVGKDGGAGNYFYNRETGKAERAPSQYEYPQGSACFIQSVCDTMEDIMRLAMSEAMLFKYGSGTGTDLSSLRSTREKLSGGGKPSGPLSFLKVYDQVANVVKSGGKTRRAAKMNTLKDWHPDIEEFIDAKQKEEKKAWALIEQGYDGSYNGDAYGSVMYQNENVSVRVSDEFMEAALAGREWWTRRVTDEQPCECKDTRTLLRKIAEGTHICGDPGMQFDSTIHKWHTCKGTDRQNSTNPCSEYLFLDNTACNLASLNLMKFKTADGDFDVERFKAAVRIFITAQEIIVDNASYPIKEIAENSHIFRTLGLGYANLGSLIMSYGYGYDSVEGRALCGAITSIMTGEAYEQSARMARAMGPFPGYHDARASGVPKPVAKENVAPMLEVIELHRDAVREISDAKEFAYLKEEAAKVWDSASELGKRYGYRNAQVTVLAPTGTISFLMDCDTTGIEPDIALVKYKLLAGGGMLKIVNQTV
;
A
#
# COMPACT_ATOMS: atom_id res chain seq x y z
N MET A 1 40.40 -42.83 5.47
CA MET A 1 39.70 -43.35 4.28
C MET A 1 38.20 -43.32 4.55
N ILE A 2 37.57 -42.16 4.37
CA ILE A 2 36.11 -42.00 4.34
C ILE A 2 35.87 -40.96 3.24
N GLN A 3 35.36 -41.42 2.09
CA GLN A 3 35.07 -40.60 0.92
C GLN A 3 33.84 -39.73 1.19
N LEU A 4 34.01 -38.41 1.12
CA LEU A 4 32.92 -37.44 1.00
C LEU A 4 32.52 -37.38 -0.49
N LYS A 5 31.24 -37.63 -0.78
CA LYS A 5 30.66 -37.45 -2.12
C LYS A 5 30.33 -35.97 -2.38
N PRO A 6 30.62 -35.41 -3.57
CA PRO A 6 30.24 -34.05 -3.95
C PRO A 6 28.95 -34.00 -4.79
N GLY A 7 28.25 -32.85 -4.72
CA GLY A 7 27.50 -32.25 -5.83
C GLY A 7 26.02 -32.66 -5.99
N ILE A 8 25.10 -31.73 -5.69
CA ILE A 8 23.76 -31.68 -6.29
C ILE A 8 23.83 -30.62 -7.40
N GLN A 9 23.43 -31.00 -8.62
CA GLN A 9 23.47 -30.14 -9.81
C GLN A 9 22.34 -29.08 -9.84
N PRO A 10 22.52 -27.90 -10.49
CA PRO A 10 21.54 -26.81 -10.53
C PRO A 10 20.32 -27.01 -11.46
N ALA A 11 20.05 -28.23 -11.94
CA ALA A 11 19.07 -28.47 -13.01
C ALA A 11 17.70 -29.02 -12.55
N SER A 12 17.40 -29.04 -11.25
CA SER A 12 16.17 -29.68 -10.74
C SER A 12 15.08 -28.72 -10.24
N LEU A 13 15.11 -27.44 -10.63
CA LEU A 13 14.07 -26.45 -10.29
C LEU A 13 13.09 -26.14 -11.45
N SER A 14 13.18 -26.86 -12.57
CA SER A 14 12.36 -26.60 -13.78
C SER A 14 11.33 -27.69 -14.10
N ALA A 15 10.85 -28.46 -13.12
CA ALA A 15 9.85 -29.51 -13.36
C ALA A 15 8.53 -29.20 -12.65
N SER A 16 7.55 -28.66 -13.40
CA SER A 16 6.17 -28.47 -12.94
C SER A 16 5.50 -29.80 -12.58
N PRO A 17 4.77 -29.90 -11.46
CA PRO A 17 3.83 -30.99 -11.24
C PRO A 17 2.62 -30.81 -12.17
N ARG A 18 2.25 -31.85 -12.91
CA ARG A 18 1.01 -31.89 -13.71
C ARG A 18 -0.21 -31.69 -12.81
N SER A 19 -0.94 -30.58 -13.00
CA SER A 19 -2.23 -30.35 -12.37
C SER A 19 -3.34 -31.15 -13.08
N ALA A 20 -4.34 -31.56 -12.30
CA ALA A 20 -5.50 -32.30 -12.77
C ALA A 20 -6.30 -31.51 -13.82
N THR A 21 -6.61 -32.19 -14.92
CA THR A 21 -7.31 -31.66 -16.10
C THR A 21 -8.66 -31.04 -15.77
N ARG A 22 -8.75 -29.71 -15.89
CA ARG A 22 -10.00 -28.97 -16.04
C ARG A 22 -10.31 -28.82 -17.54
N GLN A 23 -11.51 -29.21 -17.96
CA GLN A 23 -11.92 -29.19 -19.38
C GLN A 23 -11.88 -27.77 -19.95
N LYS A 24 -11.02 -27.56 -20.96
CA LYS A 24 -10.98 -26.35 -21.79
C LYS A 24 -12.20 -26.32 -22.71
N THR A 25 -13.13 -25.39 -22.46
CA THR A 25 -14.03 -24.90 -23.50
C THR A 25 -13.28 -23.88 -24.34
N THR A 26 -12.91 -24.28 -25.56
CA THR A 26 -12.24 -23.45 -26.55
C THR A 26 -13.18 -22.36 -27.08
N SER A 27 -12.94 -21.11 -26.71
CA SER A 27 -13.47 -19.95 -27.44
C SER A 27 -12.36 -19.35 -28.32
N GLU A 28 -12.50 -19.52 -29.62
CA GLU A 28 -11.45 -19.32 -30.63
C GLU A 28 -11.33 -17.86 -31.13
N LYS A 29 -11.58 -16.86 -30.28
CA LYS A 29 -11.66 -15.43 -30.71
C LYS A 29 -10.79 -14.42 -29.94
N LYS A 30 -9.80 -14.83 -29.13
CA LYS A 30 -9.01 -13.91 -28.27
C LYS A 30 -7.50 -13.79 -28.57
N LYS A 31 -6.98 -14.28 -29.70
CA LYS A 31 -5.51 -14.29 -29.91
C LYS A 31 -4.83 -12.93 -30.15
N ASN A 32 -5.57 -11.83 -30.40
CA ASN A 32 -4.97 -10.55 -30.84
C ASN A 32 -5.06 -9.38 -29.83
N THR A 33 -5.46 -9.66 -28.58
CA THR A 33 -5.72 -8.63 -27.57
C THR A 33 -4.91 -8.77 -26.28
N SER A 34 -4.20 -9.88 -26.07
CA SER A 34 -3.39 -10.13 -24.86
C SER A 34 -2.15 -9.22 -24.76
N LEU A 35 -1.54 -9.14 -23.58
CA LEU A 35 -0.34 -8.32 -23.37
C LEU A 35 0.91 -8.96 -24.01
N HIS A 36 1.82 -8.09 -24.46
CA HIS A 36 3.17 -8.43 -24.88
C HIS A 36 4.17 -7.60 -24.07
N PHE A 37 5.30 -8.20 -23.70
CA PHE A 37 6.38 -7.53 -22.99
C PHE A 37 7.66 -7.57 -23.82
N LYS A 38 8.36 -6.44 -23.84
CA LYS A 38 9.71 -6.35 -24.39
C LYS A 38 10.69 -6.61 -23.25
N ARG A 39 11.73 -7.39 -23.53
CA ARG A 39 12.87 -7.55 -22.62
C ARG A 39 13.70 -6.27 -22.62
N VAL A 40 13.80 -5.61 -21.47
CA VAL A 40 14.48 -4.31 -21.27
C VAL A 40 15.59 -4.44 -20.23
N PHE A 41 15.38 -5.26 -19.20
CA PHE A 41 16.23 -5.34 -18.03
C PHE A 41 17.12 -6.59 -17.99
N SER A 42 16.52 -7.74 -18.22
CA SER A 42 17.15 -9.04 -18.13
C SER A 42 17.83 -9.44 -19.45
N ASP A 43 18.87 -10.29 -19.36
CA ASP A 43 19.45 -10.97 -20.52
C ASP A 43 18.60 -12.18 -20.93
N ALA A 44 18.38 -12.38 -22.24
CA ALA A 44 17.67 -13.53 -22.78
C ALA A 44 18.48 -14.84 -22.70
N ALA A 45 19.81 -14.75 -22.65
CA ALA A 45 20.72 -15.90 -22.64
C ALA A 45 21.00 -16.43 -21.22
N VAL A 46 20.72 -15.63 -20.17
CA VAL A 46 21.08 -15.94 -18.78
C VAL A 46 19.90 -15.64 -17.86
N ALA A 47 19.47 -16.61 -17.06
CA ALA A 47 18.40 -16.40 -16.09
C ALA A 47 18.73 -15.26 -15.10
N PRO A 48 17.76 -14.43 -14.67
CA PRO A 48 18.05 -13.25 -13.83
C PRO A 48 18.88 -13.52 -12.59
N PHE A 49 18.63 -14.64 -11.91
CA PHE A 49 19.39 -14.99 -10.71
C PHE A 49 20.84 -15.40 -10.97
N ASP A 50 21.18 -15.76 -12.21
CA ASP A 50 22.53 -16.20 -12.58
C ASP A 50 23.32 -15.07 -13.26
N GLN A 51 22.71 -13.89 -13.44
CA GLN A 51 23.37 -12.66 -13.90
C GLN A 51 24.11 -11.92 -12.78
N ILE A 52 23.98 -12.35 -11.53
CA ILE A 52 24.56 -11.67 -10.36
C ILE A 52 25.46 -12.61 -9.54
N GLU A 53 26.37 -12.01 -8.77
CA GLU A 53 27.18 -12.72 -7.78
C GLU A 53 26.43 -12.91 -6.45
N TRP A 54 26.55 -14.10 -5.87
CA TRP A 54 25.97 -14.47 -4.60
C TRP A 54 27.04 -14.70 -3.55
N GLU A 55 26.72 -14.44 -2.29
CA GLU A 55 27.59 -14.80 -1.16
C GLU A 55 26.80 -15.24 0.07
N ARG A 56 27.50 -15.94 0.97
CA ARG A 56 26.95 -16.37 2.25
C ARG A 56 27.27 -15.35 3.33
N ARG A 57 26.27 -14.93 4.09
CA ARG A 57 26.40 -13.96 5.20
C ARG A 57 25.67 -14.46 6.44
N ASN A 58 25.94 -13.79 7.56
CA ASN A 58 25.11 -13.89 8.76
C ASN A 58 24.30 -12.60 8.91
N ALA A 59 23.00 -12.71 9.20
CA ALA A 59 22.16 -11.58 9.52
C ALA A 59 21.92 -11.53 11.04
N GLU A 60 22.37 -10.47 11.69
CA GLU A 60 22.24 -10.26 13.13
C GLU A 60 21.70 -8.86 13.44
N ILE A 61 20.74 -8.80 14.36
CA ILE A 61 20.18 -7.56 14.90
C ILE A 61 20.36 -7.61 16.42
N ASN A 62 20.95 -6.55 16.96
CA ASN A 62 21.28 -6.40 18.38
C ASN A 62 20.48 -5.27 18.99
N ASP A 63 20.12 -5.40 20.26
CA ASP A 63 19.53 -4.32 21.05
C ASP A 63 20.57 -3.25 21.45
N ASP A 64 20.13 -2.18 22.12
CA ASP A 64 20.99 -1.06 22.52
C ASP A 64 22.03 -1.45 23.60
N SER A 65 21.83 -2.59 24.26
CA SER A 65 22.78 -3.20 25.19
C SER A 65 23.79 -4.14 24.51
N GLY A 66 23.67 -4.33 23.18
CA GLY A 66 24.48 -5.25 22.39
C GLY A 66 24.00 -6.70 22.41
N LYS A 67 22.85 -7.00 23.01
CA LYS A 67 22.29 -8.35 23.06
C LYS A 67 21.60 -8.70 21.75
N VAL A 68 21.85 -9.90 21.25
CA VAL A 68 21.25 -10.43 20.02
C VAL A 68 19.74 -10.62 20.19
N ILE A 69 18.95 -9.90 19.39
CA ILE A 69 17.48 -10.04 19.32
C ILE A 69 17.02 -10.89 18.14
N PHE A 70 17.83 -10.99 17.09
CA PHE A 70 17.60 -11.84 15.95
C PHE A 70 18.94 -12.25 15.33
N LYS A 71 19.08 -13.53 15.00
CA LYS A 71 20.23 -14.05 14.27
C LYS A 71 19.83 -15.17 13.34
N GLN A 72 20.33 -15.13 12.12
CA GLN A 72 20.27 -16.24 11.18
C GLN A 72 21.61 -16.32 10.44
N GLU A 73 22.22 -17.50 10.46
CA GLU A 73 23.55 -17.76 9.92
C GLU A 73 23.48 -18.41 8.54
N ASP A 74 24.56 -18.32 7.77
CA ASP A 74 24.77 -19.00 6.49
C ASP A 74 23.65 -18.78 5.44
N ILE A 75 23.12 -17.55 5.40
CA ILE A 75 22.11 -17.15 4.42
C ILE A 75 22.76 -16.74 3.09
N GLU A 76 22.10 -17.05 1.99
CA GLU A 76 22.53 -16.68 0.64
C GLU A 76 21.86 -15.39 0.19
N VAL A 77 22.67 -14.39 -0.17
CA VAL A 77 22.18 -13.08 -0.62
C VAL A 77 23.01 -12.58 -1.81
N PRO A 78 22.46 -11.69 -2.65
CA PRO A 78 23.24 -10.99 -3.65
C PRO A 78 24.39 -10.23 -2.99
N LYS A 79 25.59 -10.33 -3.55
CA LYS A 79 26.76 -9.62 -3.05
C LYS A 79 26.58 -8.10 -3.06
N SER A 80 25.81 -7.59 -4.03
CA SER A 80 25.48 -6.18 -4.18
C SER A 80 24.55 -5.61 -3.12
N TRP A 81 23.77 -6.43 -2.42
CA TRP A 81 22.83 -5.94 -1.40
C TRP A 81 23.58 -5.45 -0.17
N SER A 82 23.12 -4.36 0.45
CA SER A 82 23.73 -3.89 1.69
C SER A 82 23.46 -4.83 2.86
N ALA A 83 24.23 -4.66 3.94
CA ALA A 83 23.96 -5.35 5.21
C ALA A 83 22.58 -4.97 5.78
N LEU A 84 22.10 -3.75 5.54
CA LEU A 84 20.79 -3.29 6.00
C LEU A 84 19.66 -4.00 5.23
N ALA A 85 19.69 -3.99 3.90
CA ALA A 85 18.72 -4.70 3.06
C ALA A 85 18.69 -6.19 3.40
N THR A 86 19.87 -6.79 3.59
CA THR A 86 20.02 -8.19 4.04
C THR A 86 19.28 -8.43 5.36
N LYS A 87 19.55 -7.62 6.40
CA LYS A 87 18.88 -7.75 7.70
C LYS A 87 17.37 -7.58 7.60
N ILE A 88 16.89 -6.64 6.79
CA ILE A 88 15.45 -6.41 6.58
C ILE A 88 14.80 -7.62 5.89
N ALA A 89 15.35 -8.09 4.78
CA ALA A 89 14.85 -9.28 4.09
C ALA A 89 14.77 -10.49 5.00
N VAL A 90 15.84 -10.76 5.74
CA VAL A 90 15.98 -11.98 6.52
C VAL A 90 15.14 -11.93 7.80
N SER A 91 15.13 -10.82 8.52
CA SER A 91 14.34 -10.73 9.76
C SER A 91 12.83 -10.62 9.51
N LYS A 92 12.42 -9.98 8.42
CA LYS A 92 11.02 -9.68 8.13
C LYS A 92 10.39 -10.59 7.10
N TYR A 93 11.05 -10.83 5.97
CA TYR A 93 10.43 -11.43 4.78
C TYR A 93 10.74 -12.91 4.59
N PHE A 94 11.87 -13.41 5.12
CA PHE A 94 12.12 -14.85 5.13
C PHE A 94 11.06 -15.57 5.96
N TYR A 95 10.35 -16.47 5.29
CA TYR A 95 9.30 -17.28 5.86
C TYR A 95 9.86 -18.52 6.57
N GLY A 96 9.09 -19.03 7.53
CA GLY A 96 9.36 -20.30 8.20
C GLY A 96 10.11 -20.16 9.52
N ASP A 97 10.23 -21.28 10.22
CA ASP A 97 10.84 -21.36 11.54
C ASP A 97 12.14 -22.16 11.47
N ILE A 98 13.25 -21.54 11.88
CA ILE A 98 14.58 -22.15 11.81
C ILE A 98 14.67 -23.38 12.72
N ALA A 99 13.86 -23.44 13.78
CA ALA A 99 13.78 -24.61 14.66
C ALA A 99 13.28 -25.87 13.94
N LYS A 100 12.62 -25.71 12.78
CA LYS A 100 12.13 -26.81 11.92
C LYS A 100 13.09 -27.14 10.78
N GLY A 101 14.29 -26.56 10.77
CA GLY A 101 15.31 -26.74 9.75
C GLY A 101 15.36 -25.61 8.72
N THR A 102 16.14 -25.82 7.66
CA THR A 102 16.54 -24.80 6.66
C THR A 102 15.91 -25.00 5.28
N ASP A 103 14.98 -25.95 5.16
CA ASP A 103 14.30 -26.29 3.91
C ASP A 103 12.81 -25.89 3.99
N PRO A 104 12.39 -24.78 3.36
CA PRO A 104 11.01 -24.31 3.45
C PRO A 104 9.99 -25.30 2.85
N TYR A 105 10.40 -26.14 1.89
CA TYR A 105 9.54 -27.18 1.33
C TYR A 105 9.23 -28.32 2.32
N LYS A 106 10.01 -28.40 3.40
CA LYS A 106 9.80 -29.35 4.51
C LYS A 106 9.34 -28.65 5.80
N GLY A 107 8.89 -27.40 5.69
CA GLY A 107 8.40 -26.61 6.83
C GLY A 107 9.50 -25.90 7.63
N GLY A 108 10.75 -25.91 7.14
CA GLY A 108 11.85 -25.12 7.66
C GLY A 108 11.78 -23.65 7.25
N ARG A 109 12.87 -22.92 7.46
CA ARG A 109 12.99 -21.49 7.15
C ARG A 109 13.68 -21.24 5.80
N GLU A 110 13.24 -20.20 5.08
CA GLU A 110 13.96 -19.68 3.92
C GLU A 110 15.39 -19.27 4.31
N MET A 111 16.36 -19.60 3.45
CA MET A 111 17.79 -19.35 3.64
C MET A 111 18.42 -18.53 2.51
N SER A 112 17.66 -18.19 1.46
CA SER A 112 18.18 -17.46 0.31
C SER A 112 17.22 -16.38 -0.17
N VAL A 113 17.75 -15.21 -0.55
CA VAL A 113 16.98 -14.16 -1.23
C VAL A 113 16.43 -14.65 -2.57
N ARG A 114 17.09 -15.62 -3.21
CA ARG A 114 16.57 -16.32 -4.40
C ARG A 114 15.21 -16.95 -4.12
N GLN A 115 15.07 -17.64 -2.99
CA GLN A 115 13.81 -18.28 -2.57
C GLN A 115 12.71 -17.23 -2.36
N LEU A 116 13.02 -16.16 -1.62
CA LEU A 116 12.07 -15.06 -1.36
C LEU A 116 11.54 -14.43 -2.65
N ILE A 117 12.44 -14.05 -3.57
CA ILE A 117 12.06 -13.37 -4.81
C ILE A 117 11.35 -14.32 -5.77
N HIS A 118 11.89 -15.53 -5.97
CA HIS A 118 11.27 -16.54 -6.84
C HIS A 118 9.86 -16.86 -6.36
N ARG A 119 9.67 -17.06 -5.05
CA ARG A 119 8.37 -17.38 -4.48
C ARG A 119 7.29 -16.39 -4.89
N VAL A 120 7.59 -15.10 -4.83
CA VAL A 120 6.62 -14.05 -5.16
C VAL A 120 6.46 -13.91 -6.67
N THR A 121 7.55 -13.71 -7.40
CA THR A 121 7.54 -13.38 -8.84
C THR A 121 7.03 -14.53 -9.72
N ARG A 122 7.41 -15.78 -9.40
CA ARG A 122 6.92 -16.97 -10.11
C ARG A 122 5.43 -17.17 -9.89
N THR A 123 4.98 -17.06 -8.64
CA THR A 123 3.56 -17.20 -8.30
C THR A 123 2.70 -16.15 -9.00
N ILE A 124 3.13 -14.88 -9.03
CA ILE A 124 2.40 -13.82 -9.77
C ILE A 124 2.35 -14.16 -11.26
N THR A 125 3.44 -14.66 -11.84
CA THR A 125 3.45 -15.02 -13.26
C THR A 125 2.54 -16.21 -13.55
N ASP A 126 2.56 -17.25 -12.71
CA ASP A 126 1.69 -18.42 -12.85
C ASP A 126 0.21 -18.05 -12.79
N TRP A 127 -0.16 -17.15 -11.86
CA TRP A 127 -1.49 -16.58 -11.82
C TRP A 127 -1.82 -15.78 -13.10
N GLY A 128 -0.88 -14.97 -13.59
CA GLY A 128 -1.06 -14.22 -14.84
C GLY A 128 -1.28 -15.12 -16.07
N ILE A 129 -0.60 -16.27 -16.12
CA ILE A 129 -0.81 -17.30 -17.14
C ILE A 129 -2.21 -17.90 -17.01
N ALA A 130 -2.59 -18.34 -15.80
CA ALA A 130 -3.89 -18.93 -15.53
C ALA A 130 -5.05 -17.97 -15.83
N ASP A 131 -4.83 -16.68 -15.59
CA ASP A 131 -5.81 -15.62 -15.76
C ASP A 131 -5.86 -15.07 -17.20
N GLY A 132 -4.90 -15.45 -18.05
CA GLY A 132 -4.86 -15.10 -19.47
C GLY A 132 -4.36 -13.69 -19.78
N TYR A 133 -3.49 -13.12 -18.93
CA TYR A 133 -2.91 -11.78 -19.18
C TYR A 133 -1.91 -11.78 -20.34
N PHE A 134 -1.17 -12.88 -20.54
CA PHE A 134 -0.10 -12.98 -21.52
C PHE A 134 -0.59 -13.55 -22.85
N ALA A 135 -0.01 -13.08 -23.96
CA ALA A 135 -0.32 -13.60 -25.30
C ALA A 135 0.06 -15.07 -25.49
N ASP A 136 1.19 -15.46 -24.89
CA ASP A 136 1.78 -16.78 -24.97
C ASP A 136 2.72 -17.03 -23.78
N GLU A 137 3.23 -18.24 -23.70
CA GLU A 137 4.15 -18.69 -22.65
C GLU A 137 5.49 -17.94 -22.70
N GLU A 138 6.00 -17.63 -23.90
CA GLU A 138 7.23 -16.86 -24.06
C GLU A 138 7.10 -15.46 -23.45
N THR A 139 5.98 -14.78 -23.71
CA THR A 139 5.67 -13.48 -23.11
C THR A 139 5.57 -13.57 -21.58
N ALA A 140 4.98 -14.65 -21.06
CA ALA A 140 4.88 -14.87 -19.62
C ALA A 140 6.27 -15.06 -18.96
N GLU A 141 7.16 -15.80 -19.60
CA GLU A 141 8.53 -15.99 -19.11
C GLU A 141 9.37 -14.71 -19.22
N ILE A 142 9.19 -13.90 -20.28
CA ILE A 142 9.78 -12.55 -20.34
C ILE A 142 9.29 -11.71 -19.15
N PHE A 143 7.99 -11.72 -18.86
CA PHE A 143 7.45 -11.00 -17.70
C PHE A 143 8.05 -11.50 -16.38
N TYR A 144 8.16 -12.81 -16.19
CA TYR A 144 8.81 -13.42 -15.03
C TYR A 144 10.25 -12.96 -14.88
N ASP A 145 11.02 -13.00 -15.97
CA ASP A 145 12.42 -12.63 -15.96
C ASP A 145 12.61 -11.14 -15.63
N GLU A 146 11.83 -10.27 -16.28
CA GLU A 146 11.89 -8.81 -16.06
C GLU A 146 11.50 -8.45 -14.63
N LEU A 147 10.40 -9.01 -14.10
CA LEU A 147 9.95 -8.76 -12.74
C LEU A 147 10.97 -9.29 -11.71
N THR A 148 11.50 -10.49 -11.94
CA THR A 148 12.55 -11.09 -11.09
C THR A 148 13.79 -10.22 -11.08
N TRP A 149 14.25 -9.78 -12.25
CA TRP A 149 15.42 -8.93 -12.39
C TRP A 149 15.24 -7.61 -11.66
N LEU A 150 14.07 -6.96 -11.81
CA LEU A 150 13.75 -5.69 -11.16
C LEU A 150 13.78 -5.80 -9.63
N CYS A 151 13.18 -6.85 -9.07
CA CYS A 151 13.22 -7.09 -7.62
C CYS A 151 14.62 -7.45 -7.13
N LEU A 152 15.37 -8.28 -7.87
CA LEU A 152 16.70 -8.72 -7.50
C LEU A 152 17.73 -7.59 -7.48
N ASN A 153 17.64 -6.68 -8.46
CA ASN A 153 18.51 -5.51 -8.59
C ASN A 153 17.99 -4.28 -7.83
N GLN A 154 16.95 -4.45 -6.99
CA GLN A 154 16.37 -3.41 -6.13
C GLN A 154 15.85 -2.18 -6.90
N HIS A 155 15.36 -2.38 -8.13
CA HIS A 155 14.67 -1.34 -8.91
C HIS A 155 13.24 -1.08 -8.41
N GLY A 156 12.62 -2.07 -7.78
CA GLY A 156 11.31 -1.92 -7.19
C GLY A 156 10.96 -3.05 -6.23
N ALA A 157 10.03 -2.78 -5.33
CA ALA A 157 9.54 -3.76 -4.37
C ALA A 157 8.03 -3.60 -4.12
N PHE A 158 7.34 -4.71 -3.92
CA PHE A 158 5.96 -4.73 -3.45
C PHE A 158 5.88 -4.33 -1.97
N ASN A 159 4.67 -3.99 -1.51
CA ASN A 159 4.37 -3.84 -0.10
C ASN A 159 4.67 -5.11 0.70
N SER A 160 4.83 -4.93 2.02
CA SER A 160 5.25 -6.01 2.91
C SER A 160 4.32 -7.24 2.92
N PRO A 161 2.97 -7.11 2.92
CA PRO A 161 2.07 -8.26 2.81
C PRO A 161 2.31 -9.19 1.60
N VAL A 162 2.71 -8.65 0.44
CA VAL A 162 3.09 -9.48 -0.71
C VAL A 162 4.29 -10.36 -0.37
N TRP A 163 5.35 -9.77 0.17
CA TRP A 163 6.55 -10.52 0.58
C TRP A 163 6.28 -11.52 1.70
N PHE A 164 5.37 -11.20 2.63
CA PHE A 164 4.99 -12.09 3.73
C PHE A 164 4.23 -13.31 3.24
N ASN A 165 3.26 -13.13 2.33
CA ASN A 165 2.19 -14.12 2.15
C ASN A 165 2.14 -14.73 0.74
N VAL A 166 2.52 -14.01 -0.31
CA VAL A 166 2.35 -14.47 -1.70
C VAL A 166 3.29 -15.63 -2.00
N GLY A 167 2.75 -16.70 -2.59
CA GLY A 167 3.50 -17.89 -2.98
C GLY A 167 3.79 -18.89 -1.86
N LEU A 168 3.42 -18.63 -0.60
CA LEU A 168 3.63 -19.58 0.50
C LEU A 168 2.92 -20.92 0.26
N TYR A 169 1.65 -20.88 -0.14
CA TYR A 169 0.91 -22.09 -0.50
C TYR A 169 1.42 -22.69 -1.82
N HIS A 170 1.59 -21.86 -2.84
CA HIS A 170 1.89 -22.31 -4.21
C HIS A 170 3.26 -22.97 -4.34
N GLN A 171 4.26 -22.45 -3.64
CA GLN A 171 5.63 -22.96 -3.72
C GLN A 171 5.93 -23.98 -2.63
N TYR A 172 5.41 -23.77 -1.40
CA TYR A 172 5.79 -24.58 -0.24
C TYR A 172 4.64 -25.41 0.36
N GLY A 173 3.41 -25.29 -0.14
CA GLY A 173 2.23 -25.98 0.41
C GLY A 173 1.81 -25.50 1.80
N VAL A 174 2.23 -24.31 2.21
CA VAL A 174 1.97 -23.76 3.55
C VAL A 174 0.48 -23.53 3.77
N GLY A 175 -0.02 -23.96 4.93
CA GLY A 175 -1.41 -23.74 5.34
C GLY A 175 -2.42 -24.69 4.72
N LYS A 176 -2.00 -25.67 3.91
CA LYS A 176 -2.88 -26.69 3.30
C LYS A 176 -3.73 -27.47 4.31
N ASP A 177 -3.18 -27.72 5.49
CA ASP A 177 -3.83 -28.43 6.60
C ASP A 177 -4.39 -27.45 7.65
N GLY A 178 -4.39 -26.15 7.35
CA GLY A 178 -4.87 -25.08 8.22
C GLY A 178 -6.39 -24.90 8.13
N GLY A 179 -6.94 -24.11 9.06
CA GLY A 179 -8.35 -23.72 9.01
C GLY A 179 -8.67 -22.76 7.86
N ALA A 180 -9.97 -22.46 7.69
CA ALA A 180 -10.47 -21.55 6.65
C ALA A 180 -9.75 -20.19 6.67
N GLY A 181 -9.48 -19.68 5.47
CA GLY A 181 -8.87 -18.38 5.25
C GLY A 181 -9.87 -17.22 5.28
N ASN A 182 -9.42 -16.13 4.68
CA ASN A 182 -10.18 -14.91 4.43
C ASN A 182 -11.09 -15.06 3.20
N TYR A 183 -11.84 -14.02 2.84
CA TYR A 183 -12.72 -14.02 1.66
C TYR A 183 -11.93 -13.70 0.39
N PHE A 184 -12.12 -14.47 -0.67
CA PHE A 184 -11.58 -14.20 -2.00
C PHE A 184 -12.73 -14.05 -3.00
N TYR A 185 -12.49 -13.41 -4.14
CA TYR A 185 -13.49 -13.32 -5.20
C TYR A 185 -13.43 -14.55 -6.09
N ASN A 186 -14.46 -15.41 -6.02
CA ASN A 186 -14.56 -16.56 -6.90
C ASN A 186 -15.14 -16.14 -8.25
N ARG A 187 -14.28 -16.10 -9.27
CA ARG A 187 -14.63 -15.68 -10.63
C ARG A 187 -15.62 -16.61 -11.34
N GLU A 188 -15.73 -17.87 -10.91
CA GLU A 188 -16.63 -18.85 -11.51
C GLU A 188 -18.05 -18.69 -10.98
N THR A 189 -18.20 -18.42 -9.69
CA THR A 189 -19.50 -18.18 -9.06
C THR A 189 -19.90 -16.70 -9.11
N GLY A 190 -18.95 -15.82 -9.40
CA GLY A 190 -19.12 -14.37 -9.46
C GLY A 190 -19.34 -13.71 -8.08
N LYS A 191 -18.91 -14.37 -7.00
CA LYS A 191 -19.19 -13.96 -5.61
C LYS A 191 -17.96 -14.10 -4.72
N ALA A 192 -17.92 -13.33 -3.65
CA ALA A 192 -16.93 -13.55 -2.61
C ALA A 192 -17.27 -14.78 -1.75
N GLU A 193 -16.27 -15.65 -1.56
CA GLU A 193 -16.36 -16.91 -0.85
C GLU A 193 -15.21 -17.03 0.15
N ARG A 194 -15.42 -17.84 1.19
CA ARG A 194 -14.38 -18.03 2.20
C ARG A 194 -13.36 -19.04 1.71
N ALA A 195 -12.08 -18.65 1.69
CA ALA A 195 -11.00 -19.52 1.25
C ALA A 195 -10.94 -20.79 2.12
N PRO A 196 -10.72 -21.96 1.51
CA PRO A 196 -10.66 -23.23 2.25
C PRO A 196 -9.41 -23.32 3.14
N SER A 197 -8.35 -22.58 2.80
CA SER A 197 -7.10 -22.51 3.56
C SER A 197 -6.57 -21.08 3.71
N GLN A 198 -5.59 -20.87 4.59
CA GLN A 198 -5.10 -19.53 4.97
C GLN A 198 -4.24 -18.83 3.90
N TYR A 199 -3.55 -19.57 3.02
CA TYR A 199 -2.53 -19.00 2.12
C TYR A 199 -2.71 -19.35 0.65
N GLU A 200 -3.70 -20.18 0.29
CA GLU A 200 -4.08 -20.41 -1.11
C GLU A 200 -4.55 -19.12 -1.77
N TYR A 201 -5.32 -18.31 -1.04
CA TYR A 201 -5.59 -16.92 -1.39
C TYR A 201 -4.93 -16.03 -0.32
N PRO A 202 -3.70 -15.53 -0.54
CA PRO A 202 -2.98 -14.76 0.48
C PRO A 202 -3.53 -13.34 0.63
N GLN A 203 -3.36 -12.74 1.81
CA GLN A 203 -3.56 -11.29 1.96
C GLN A 203 -2.36 -10.54 1.32
N GLY A 204 -2.59 -9.95 0.14
CA GLY A 204 -1.57 -9.20 -0.62
C GLY A 204 -1.62 -7.68 -0.44
N SER A 205 -2.76 -7.10 -0.03
CA SER A 205 -2.93 -5.64 0.08
C SER A 205 -2.46 -5.10 1.42
N ALA A 206 -1.90 -3.88 1.46
CA ALA A 206 -1.46 -3.24 2.70
C ALA A 206 -2.48 -2.24 3.28
N CYS A 207 -3.28 -1.63 2.41
CA CYS A 207 -4.11 -0.49 2.73
C CYS A 207 -5.59 -0.84 2.55
N PHE A 208 -6.39 -0.55 3.56
CA PHE A 208 -7.82 -0.86 3.59
C PHE A 208 -8.62 0.37 4.06
N ILE A 209 -9.81 0.54 3.52
CA ILE A 209 -10.81 1.50 3.98
C ILE A 209 -12.07 0.69 4.31
N GLN A 210 -12.68 0.95 5.47
CA GLN A 210 -13.88 0.23 5.92
C GLN A 210 -14.96 1.21 6.34
N SER A 211 -16.21 0.87 6.04
CA SER A 211 -17.36 1.60 6.57
C SER A 211 -17.77 1.06 7.94
N VAL A 212 -18.48 1.88 8.69
CA VAL A 212 -19.21 1.48 9.89
C VAL A 212 -20.61 2.08 9.85
N CYS A 213 -21.62 1.27 10.17
CA CYS A 213 -23.00 1.69 10.35
C CYS A 213 -23.28 1.99 11.83
N ASP A 214 -24.25 2.86 12.09
CA ASP A 214 -24.65 3.28 13.44
C ASP A 214 -25.50 2.22 14.19
N THR A 215 -24.94 1.01 14.32
CA THR A 215 -25.52 -0.10 15.08
C THR A 215 -24.42 -0.78 15.89
N MET A 216 -24.75 -1.28 17.09
CA MET A 216 -23.76 -1.98 17.91
C MET A 216 -23.17 -3.22 17.22
N GLU A 217 -23.97 -3.91 16.40
CA GLU A 217 -23.52 -5.07 15.63
C GLU A 217 -22.43 -4.67 14.62
N ASP A 218 -22.63 -3.58 13.87
CA ASP A 218 -21.68 -3.16 12.84
C ASP A 218 -20.42 -2.51 13.44
N ILE A 219 -20.59 -1.76 14.54
CA ILE A 219 -19.48 -1.20 15.33
C ILE A 219 -18.55 -2.33 15.83
N MET A 220 -19.12 -3.45 16.32
CA MET A 220 -18.32 -4.59 16.78
C MET A 220 -17.81 -5.47 15.63
N ARG A 221 -18.55 -5.57 14.51
CA ARG A 221 -18.06 -6.20 13.27
C ARG A 221 -16.79 -5.51 12.78
N LEU A 222 -16.75 -4.18 12.81
CA LEU A 222 -15.55 -3.43 12.42
C LEU A 222 -14.35 -3.82 13.29
N ALA A 223 -14.49 -3.84 14.62
CA ALA A 223 -13.42 -4.27 15.54
C ALA A 223 -12.88 -5.68 15.18
N MET A 224 -13.78 -6.62 14.89
CA MET A 224 -13.39 -7.98 14.46
C MET A 224 -12.62 -7.97 13.14
N SER A 225 -13.10 -7.22 12.14
CA SER A 225 -12.47 -7.11 10.83
C SER A 225 -11.05 -6.52 10.92
N GLU A 226 -10.88 -5.48 11.75
CA GLU A 226 -9.59 -4.83 11.97
C GLU A 226 -8.57 -5.76 12.63
N ALA A 227 -8.99 -6.50 13.66
CA ALA A 227 -8.15 -7.53 14.27
C ALA A 227 -7.65 -8.54 13.23
N MET A 228 -8.51 -8.94 12.29
CA MET A 228 -8.12 -9.85 11.21
C MET A 228 -7.14 -9.22 10.21
N LEU A 229 -7.31 -7.93 9.87
CA LEU A 229 -6.34 -7.22 9.01
C LEU A 229 -4.97 -7.09 9.66
N PHE A 230 -4.96 -6.74 10.94
CA PHE A 230 -3.73 -6.58 11.72
C PHE A 230 -2.97 -7.91 11.78
N LYS A 231 -3.65 -9.02 12.08
CA LYS A 231 -3.05 -10.37 12.10
C LYS A 231 -2.18 -10.66 10.87
N TYR A 232 -2.57 -10.22 9.68
CA TYR A 232 -1.87 -10.50 8.42
C TYR A 232 -0.97 -9.36 7.90
N GLY A 233 -0.78 -8.30 8.68
CA GLY A 233 0.26 -7.30 8.40
C GLY A 233 -0.22 -6.02 7.70
N SER A 234 -1.53 -5.77 7.67
CA SER A 234 -2.13 -4.63 6.96
C SER A 234 -2.75 -3.63 7.91
N GLY A 235 -2.98 -2.41 7.41
CA GLY A 235 -3.60 -1.34 8.17
C GLY A 235 -4.91 -0.87 7.52
N THR A 236 -5.75 -0.20 8.30
CA THR A 236 -7.11 0.17 7.90
C THR A 236 -7.44 1.60 8.29
N GLY A 237 -8.36 2.25 7.60
CA GLY A 237 -9.02 3.41 8.17
C GLY A 237 -10.53 3.41 7.98
N THR A 238 -11.17 4.27 8.77
CA THR A 238 -12.62 4.31 8.94
C THR A 238 -13.03 5.75 9.19
N ASP A 239 -14.11 6.19 8.54
CA ASP A 239 -14.81 7.41 8.91
C ASP A 239 -15.85 7.11 9.97
N LEU A 240 -15.78 7.83 11.10
CA LEU A 240 -16.69 7.63 12.21
C LEU A 240 -17.89 8.59 12.17
N SER A 241 -18.02 9.41 11.13
CA SER A 241 -19.09 10.43 11.03
C SER A 241 -20.47 9.83 10.79
N SER A 242 -20.55 8.53 10.47
CA SER A 242 -21.80 7.78 10.41
C SER A 242 -22.35 7.43 11.79
N LEU A 243 -21.53 7.43 12.85
CA LEU A 243 -21.95 7.12 14.21
C LEU A 243 -22.62 8.32 14.84
N ARG A 244 -23.79 8.14 15.46
CA ARG A 244 -24.50 9.25 16.07
C ARG A 244 -23.69 9.93 17.17
N SER A 245 -23.79 11.25 17.25
CA SER A 245 -23.04 12.07 18.20
C SER A 245 -23.57 11.95 19.63
N THR A 246 -22.74 12.31 20.62
CA THR A 246 -23.14 12.39 22.04
C THR A 246 -24.29 13.37 22.34
N ARG A 247 -24.64 14.21 21.36
CA ARG A 247 -25.72 15.21 21.42
C ARG A 247 -27.09 14.64 21.03
N GLU A 248 -27.12 13.43 20.49
CA GLU A 248 -28.34 12.78 19.98
C GLU A 248 -28.98 11.85 21.01
N LYS A 249 -30.05 11.15 20.64
CA LYS A 249 -30.79 10.23 21.51
C LYS A 249 -30.73 8.80 21.00
N LEU A 250 -30.78 7.85 21.95
CA LEU A 250 -31.04 6.45 21.68
C LEU A 250 -32.55 6.18 21.69
N SER A 251 -32.99 5.18 20.93
CA SER A 251 -34.40 4.75 20.89
C SER A 251 -34.94 4.35 22.27
N GLY A 252 -34.10 3.80 23.14
CA GLY A 252 -34.43 3.41 24.52
C GLY A 252 -34.40 4.54 25.56
N GLY A 253 -34.21 5.81 25.18
CA GLY A 253 -34.31 6.95 26.10
C GLY A 253 -33.01 7.40 26.79
N GLY A 254 -31.83 7.05 26.26
CA GLY A 254 -30.52 7.47 26.77
C GLY A 254 -29.73 8.36 25.81
N LYS A 255 -28.53 8.78 26.24
CA LYS A 255 -27.53 9.43 25.37
C LYS A 255 -26.58 8.38 24.78
N PRO A 256 -26.24 8.47 23.49
CA PRO A 256 -25.23 7.62 22.88
C PRO A 256 -23.83 7.97 23.39
N SER A 257 -22.91 7.00 23.34
CA SER A 257 -21.52 7.17 23.74
C SER A 257 -20.68 8.03 22.79
N GLY A 258 -21.14 8.18 21.54
CA GLY A 258 -20.44 8.90 20.47
C GLY A 258 -19.22 8.17 19.89
N PRO A 259 -18.71 8.62 18.73
CA PRO A 259 -17.57 8.02 18.03
C PRO A 259 -16.30 7.89 18.87
N LEU A 260 -15.93 8.89 19.68
CA LEU A 260 -14.72 8.86 20.50
C LEU A 260 -14.68 7.74 21.54
N SER A 261 -15.84 7.26 21.97
CA SER A 261 -15.91 6.16 22.93
C SER A 261 -15.58 4.83 22.24
N PHE A 262 -16.12 4.61 21.04
CA PHE A 262 -15.82 3.41 20.24
C PHE A 262 -14.41 3.42 19.67
N LEU A 263 -13.88 4.62 19.39
CA LEU A 263 -12.48 4.82 19.04
C LEU A 263 -11.52 4.19 20.07
N LYS A 264 -11.85 4.25 21.37
CA LYS A 264 -11.06 3.56 22.42
C LYS A 264 -11.04 2.05 22.26
N VAL A 265 -12.14 1.46 21.77
CA VAL A 265 -12.21 0.02 21.51
C VAL A 265 -11.26 -0.33 20.36
N TYR A 266 -11.29 0.43 19.27
CA TYR A 266 -10.45 0.20 18.10
C TYR A 266 -8.96 0.41 18.39
N ASP A 267 -8.61 1.45 19.16
CA ASP A 267 -7.25 1.67 19.67
C ASP A 267 -6.74 0.45 20.47
N GLN A 268 -7.57 -0.12 21.35
CA GLN A 268 -7.18 -1.30 22.13
C GLN A 268 -7.09 -2.56 21.28
N VAL A 269 -7.92 -2.74 20.25
CA VAL A 269 -7.75 -3.82 19.27
C VAL A 269 -6.40 -3.70 18.55
N ALA A 270 -6.03 -2.50 18.12
CA ALA A 270 -4.74 -2.23 17.48
C ALA A 270 -3.55 -2.45 18.44
N ASN A 271 -3.74 -2.17 19.74
CA ASN A 271 -2.74 -2.40 20.78
C ASN A 271 -2.48 -3.89 21.03
N VAL A 272 -3.54 -4.70 21.13
CA VAL A 272 -3.42 -6.13 21.50
C VAL A 272 -3.06 -7.03 20.32
N VAL A 273 -3.50 -6.70 19.10
CA VAL A 273 -3.22 -7.51 17.91
C VAL A 273 -1.96 -7.03 17.20
N LYS A 274 -0.88 -7.79 17.34
CA LYS A 274 0.39 -7.51 16.67
C LYS A 274 0.31 -7.77 15.16
N SER A 275 0.88 -6.86 14.38
CA SER A 275 0.79 -6.87 12.93
C SER A 275 1.62 -8.00 12.29
N GLY A 276 0.99 -8.87 11.49
CA GLY A 276 1.66 -9.95 10.75
C GLY A 276 2.28 -11.05 11.62
N GLY A 277 1.86 -11.17 12.89
CA GLY A 277 2.49 -12.08 13.86
C GLY A 277 3.94 -11.71 14.21
N LYS A 278 4.38 -10.49 13.88
CA LYS A 278 5.71 -9.93 14.21
C LYS A 278 5.58 -8.90 15.34
N THR A 279 6.69 -8.35 15.84
CA THR A 279 6.71 -7.37 16.94
C THR A 279 6.18 -5.97 16.58
N ARG A 280 5.53 -5.76 15.42
CA ARG A 280 5.06 -4.45 14.97
C ARG A 280 3.64 -4.16 15.47
N ARG A 281 3.40 -2.96 16.01
CA ARG A 281 2.03 -2.50 16.34
C ARG A 281 1.18 -2.34 15.07
N ALA A 282 -0.12 -2.54 15.20
CA ALA A 282 -1.07 -2.22 14.14
C ALA A 282 -1.09 -0.72 13.85
N ALA A 283 -1.57 -0.34 12.68
CA ALA A 283 -1.73 1.06 12.29
C ALA A 283 -3.15 1.27 11.77
N LYS A 284 -3.79 2.34 12.25
CA LYS A 284 -5.16 2.70 11.91
C LYS A 284 -5.32 4.20 11.65
N MET A 285 -6.16 4.56 10.69
CA MET A 285 -6.67 5.93 10.52
C MET A 285 -8.12 6.00 11.02
N ASN A 286 -8.45 7.07 11.72
CA ASN A 286 -9.83 7.44 12.01
C ASN A 286 -10.09 8.87 11.54
N THR A 287 -11.19 9.06 10.82
CA THR A 287 -11.61 10.38 10.36
C THR A 287 -12.94 10.78 10.97
N LEU A 288 -13.11 12.09 11.12
CA LEU A 288 -14.39 12.70 11.44
C LEU A 288 -14.57 13.96 10.59
N LYS A 289 -15.74 14.12 9.99
CA LYS A 289 -16.06 15.26 9.14
C LYS A 289 -16.31 16.52 9.97
N ASP A 290 -15.90 17.65 9.41
CA ASP A 290 -16.02 19.01 9.97
C ASP A 290 -17.41 19.36 10.53
N TRP A 291 -18.49 18.85 9.95
CA TRP A 291 -19.87 19.12 10.37
C TRP A 291 -20.36 18.25 11.53
N HIS A 292 -19.60 17.25 11.97
CA HIS A 292 -20.07 16.33 13.02
C HIS A 292 -20.15 17.03 14.40
N PRO A 293 -21.18 16.81 15.23
CA PRO A 293 -21.32 17.54 16.50
C PRO A 293 -20.16 17.32 17.49
N ASP A 294 -19.61 16.09 17.53
CA ASP A 294 -18.47 15.73 18.37
C ASP A 294 -17.09 16.15 17.81
N ILE A 295 -17.05 17.01 16.77
CA ILE A 295 -15.80 17.36 16.08
C ILE A 295 -14.75 18.03 16.97
N GLU A 296 -15.20 18.83 17.92
CA GLU A 296 -14.27 19.55 18.78
C GLU A 296 -13.61 18.64 19.82
N GLU A 297 -14.36 17.70 20.38
CA GLU A 297 -13.76 16.67 21.24
C GLU A 297 -12.81 15.78 20.45
N PHE A 298 -13.14 15.45 19.19
CA PHE A 298 -12.26 14.69 18.30
C PHE A 298 -10.92 15.41 18.07
N ILE A 299 -10.96 16.72 17.79
CA ILE A 299 -9.76 17.54 17.63
C ILE A 299 -8.90 17.53 18.90
N ASP A 300 -9.55 17.62 20.07
CA ASP A 300 -8.83 17.67 21.35
C ASP A 300 -8.35 16.30 21.86
N ALA A 301 -8.74 15.19 21.21
CA ALA A 301 -8.62 13.85 21.79
C ALA A 301 -7.17 13.46 22.14
N LYS A 302 -6.28 13.47 21.14
CA LYS A 302 -4.88 13.03 21.35
C LYS A 302 -4.07 14.03 22.17
N GLN A 303 -4.25 15.33 21.98
CA GLN A 303 -3.52 16.32 22.78
C GLN A 303 -3.84 16.24 24.29
N LYS A 304 -5.07 15.81 24.66
CA LYS A 304 -5.44 15.57 26.06
C LYS A 304 -4.78 14.31 26.61
N GLU A 305 -4.67 13.25 25.82
CA GLU A 305 -3.94 12.03 26.22
C GLU A 305 -2.42 12.27 26.30
N GLU A 306 -1.86 13.09 25.42
CA GLU A 306 -0.44 13.45 25.44
C GLU A 306 -0.06 14.15 26.77
N LYS A 307 -0.89 15.10 27.21
CA LYS A 307 -0.71 15.77 28.52
C LYS A 307 -0.75 14.79 29.69
N LYS A 308 -1.52 13.70 29.60
CA LYS A 308 -1.53 12.64 30.63
C LYS A 308 -0.25 11.81 30.58
N ALA A 309 0.24 11.45 29.39
CA ALA A 309 1.49 10.73 29.23
C ALA A 309 2.65 11.54 29.81
N TRP A 310 2.73 12.85 29.55
CA TRP A 310 3.74 13.73 30.14
C TRP A 310 3.67 13.77 31.66
N ALA A 311 2.46 13.89 32.23
CA ALA A 311 2.29 13.82 33.68
C ALA A 311 2.77 12.50 34.28
N LEU A 312 2.58 11.36 33.58
CA LEU A 312 3.11 10.07 34.01
C LEU A 312 4.65 10.03 33.91
N ILE A 313 5.22 10.55 32.82
CA ILE A 313 6.69 10.64 32.65
C ILE A 313 7.31 11.49 33.76
N GLU A 314 6.68 12.62 34.11
CA GLU A 314 7.11 13.48 35.22
C GLU A 314 7.09 12.76 36.58
N GLN A 315 6.20 11.76 36.75
CA GLN A 315 6.16 10.90 37.93
C GLN A 315 7.13 9.70 37.86
N GLY A 316 7.93 9.59 36.80
CA GLY A 316 8.98 8.57 36.65
C GLY A 316 8.57 7.32 35.89
N TYR A 317 7.41 7.29 35.23
CA TYR A 317 7.06 6.20 34.32
C TYR A 317 7.91 6.26 33.03
N ASP A 318 8.17 5.09 32.42
CA ASP A 318 8.94 5.02 31.18
C ASP A 318 8.24 5.76 30.03
N GLY A 319 8.88 6.81 29.54
CA GLY A 319 8.44 7.64 28.41
C GLY A 319 8.90 7.14 27.04
N SER A 320 9.54 5.98 26.97
CA SER A 320 9.86 5.36 25.68
C SER A 320 8.58 5.07 24.88
N TYR A 321 8.68 4.96 23.56
CA TYR A 321 7.53 4.68 22.69
C TYR A 321 6.75 3.40 23.07
N ASN A 322 7.44 2.42 23.66
CA ASN A 322 6.84 1.20 24.20
C ASN A 322 6.74 1.17 25.73
N GLY A 323 7.03 2.29 26.39
CA GLY A 323 7.04 2.44 27.83
C GLY A 323 5.63 2.57 28.42
N ASP A 324 5.56 2.37 29.74
CA ASP A 324 4.31 2.33 30.50
C ASP A 324 3.48 3.64 30.39
N ALA A 325 4.15 4.80 30.25
CA ALA A 325 3.43 6.07 30.14
C ALA A 325 2.57 6.11 28.87
N TYR A 326 3.17 5.88 27.70
CA TYR A 326 2.45 5.83 26.43
C TYR A 326 1.59 4.57 26.28
N GLY A 327 1.94 3.46 26.94
CA GLY A 327 1.15 2.24 26.94
C GLY A 327 -0.17 2.32 27.75
N SER A 328 -0.32 3.32 28.61
CA SER A 328 -1.48 3.46 29.50
C SER A 328 -2.50 4.54 29.09
N VAL A 329 -2.16 5.38 28.10
CA VAL A 329 -3.05 6.41 27.57
C VAL A 329 -3.74 5.93 26.28
N MET A 330 -4.81 6.63 25.88
CA MET A 330 -5.64 6.21 24.73
C MET A 330 -5.14 6.81 23.40
N TYR A 331 -5.63 6.24 22.30
CA TYR A 331 -5.51 6.76 20.93
C TYR A 331 -4.07 6.78 20.37
N GLN A 332 -3.16 6.01 20.96
CA GLN A 332 -1.75 5.97 20.57
C GLN A 332 -1.49 5.07 19.36
N ASN A 333 -2.43 4.18 19.03
CA ASN A 333 -2.31 3.26 17.89
C ASN A 333 -3.09 3.75 16.66
N GLU A 334 -3.55 5.00 16.72
CA GLU A 334 -4.43 5.60 15.74
C GLU A 334 -3.88 6.95 15.28
N ASN A 335 -3.87 7.13 13.96
CA ASN A 335 -3.81 8.44 13.34
C ASN A 335 -5.23 9.00 13.31
N VAL A 336 -5.40 10.25 13.70
CA VAL A 336 -6.71 10.92 13.66
C VAL A 336 -6.63 12.08 12.69
N SER A 337 -7.63 12.24 11.83
CA SER A 337 -7.65 13.35 10.88
C SER A 337 -9.03 13.98 10.77
N VAL A 338 -9.08 15.30 10.82
CA VAL A 338 -10.31 16.03 10.52
C VAL A 338 -10.48 16.12 9.01
N ARG A 339 -11.65 15.70 8.53
CA ARG A 339 -11.99 15.76 7.11
C ARG A 339 -12.79 17.02 6.84
N VAL A 340 -12.17 18.00 6.20
CA VAL A 340 -12.70 19.36 5.99
C VAL A 340 -13.14 19.58 4.56
N SER A 341 -14.25 20.29 4.39
CA SER A 341 -14.73 20.80 3.11
C SER A 341 -14.06 22.14 2.74
N ASP A 342 -14.13 22.52 1.47
CA ASP A 342 -13.74 23.88 1.04
C ASP A 342 -14.60 24.95 1.76
N GLU A 343 -15.89 24.66 2.00
CA GLU A 343 -16.80 25.55 2.72
C GLU A 343 -16.31 25.84 4.15
N PHE A 344 -15.84 24.81 4.87
CA PHE A 344 -15.24 24.97 6.19
C PHE A 344 -13.98 25.84 6.13
N MET A 345 -13.09 25.58 5.16
CA MET A 345 -11.85 26.33 5.02
C MET A 345 -12.12 27.81 4.70
N GLU A 346 -13.05 28.09 3.80
CA GLU A 346 -13.51 29.44 3.48
C GLU A 346 -14.15 30.13 4.70
N ALA A 347 -14.99 29.41 5.47
CA ALA A 347 -15.57 29.91 6.70
C ALA A 347 -14.50 30.24 7.76
N ALA A 348 -13.47 29.41 7.90
CA ALA A 348 -12.36 29.64 8.84
C ALA A 348 -11.54 30.89 8.48
N LEU A 349 -11.24 31.08 7.19
CA LEU A 349 -10.53 32.26 6.68
C LEU A 349 -11.37 33.53 6.90
N ALA A 350 -12.65 33.49 6.55
CA ALA A 350 -13.58 34.61 6.70
C ALA A 350 -14.01 34.89 8.15
N GLY A 351 -13.74 33.98 9.09
CA GLY A 351 -14.20 34.10 10.48
C GLY A 351 -15.72 33.97 10.64
N ARG A 352 -16.35 33.09 9.84
CA ARG A 352 -17.79 32.80 9.92
C ARG A 352 -18.08 31.74 10.98
N GLU A 353 -19.34 31.67 11.38
CA GLU A 353 -19.89 30.58 12.19
C GLU A 353 -19.93 29.26 11.41
N TRP A 354 -19.77 28.15 12.12
CA TRP A 354 -19.90 26.79 11.57
C TRP A 354 -20.98 26.01 12.34
N TRP A 355 -22.05 25.66 11.66
CA TRP A 355 -23.12 24.86 12.25
C TRP A 355 -22.84 23.37 12.05
N THR A 356 -22.69 22.64 13.15
CA THR A 356 -22.69 21.17 13.11
C THR A 356 -24.11 20.66 12.87
N ARG A 357 -24.22 19.42 12.39
CA ARG A 357 -25.51 18.78 12.12
C ARG A 357 -25.60 17.41 12.77
N ARG A 358 -26.78 17.08 13.30
CA ARG A 358 -27.04 15.75 13.87
C ARG A 358 -26.96 14.69 12.78
N VAL A 359 -26.45 13.51 13.13
CA VAL A 359 -26.26 12.41 12.17
C VAL A 359 -27.60 11.78 11.80
N THR A 360 -28.53 11.69 12.75
CA THR A 360 -29.80 10.96 12.59
C THR A 360 -30.88 11.69 11.80
N ASP A 361 -30.87 13.02 11.77
CA ASP A 361 -31.91 13.83 11.10
C ASP A 361 -31.38 15.06 10.33
N GLU A 362 -30.05 15.21 10.24
CA GLU A 362 -29.34 16.28 9.54
C GLU A 362 -29.66 17.72 10.01
N GLN A 363 -30.40 17.87 11.11
CA GLN A 363 -30.75 19.19 11.63
C GLN A 363 -29.55 19.87 12.29
N PRO A 364 -29.46 21.22 12.24
CA PRO A 364 -28.46 21.96 12.99
C PRO A 364 -28.41 21.56 14.46
N CYS A 365 -27.20 21.39 14.99
CA CYS A 365 -26.95 20.92 16.35
C CYS A 365 -26.29 22.00 17.22
N GLU A 366 -25.03 22.35 16.92
CA GLU A 366 -24.26 23.33 17.67
C GLU A 366 -23.58 24.31 16.71
N CYS A 367 -23.62 25.60 17.04
CA CYS A 367 -22.83 26.62 16.36
C CYS A 367 -21.43 26.69 16.97
N LYS A 368 -20.40 26.60 16.15
CA LYS A 368 -18.98 26.64 16.54
C LYS A 368 -18.27 27.79 15.82
N ASP A 369 -17.26 28.36 16.46
CA ASP A 369 -16.38 29.33 15.81
C ASP A 369 -15.34 28.61 14.93
N THR A 370 -15.46 28.77 13.61
CA THR A 370 -14.64 28.01 12.65
C THR A 370 -13.15 28.30 12.79
N ARG A 371 -12.80 29.57 13.09
CA ARG A 371 -11.40 29.99 13.27
C ARG A 371 -10.78 29.33 14.51
N THR A 372 -11.55 29.20 15.58
CA THR A 372 -11.15 28.51 16.80
C THR A 372 -10.96 27.02 16.54
N LEU A 373 -11.87 26.37 15.80
CA LEU A 373 -11.69 24.96 15.42
C LEU A 373 -10.41 24.75 14.60
N LEU A 374 -10.16 25.59 13.59
CA LEU A 374 -8.94 25.49 12.79
C LEU A 374 -7.68 25.74 13.64
N ARG A 375 -7.72 26.67 14.59
CA ARG A 375 -6.62 26.89 15.54
C ARG A 375 -6.39 25.70 16.46
N LYS A 376 -7.45 25.07 16.97
CA LYS A 376 -7.34 23.86 17.79
C LYS A 376 -6.72 22.69 17.04
N ILE A 377 -7.07 22.53 15.76
CA ILE A 377 -6.42 21.54 14.87
C ILE A 377 -4.92 21.81 14.83
N ALA A 378 -4.52 23.03 14.47
CA ALA A 378 -3.11 23.40 14.39
C ALA A 378 -2.36 23.26 15.73
N GLU A 379 -3.00 23.61 16.85
CA GLU A 379 -2.44 23.45 18.19
C GLU A 379 -2.22 21.96 18.53
N GLY A 380 -3.21 21.11 18.29
CA GLY A 380 -3.06 19.66 18.46
C GLY A 380 -1.91 19.10 17.62
N THR A 381 -1.89 19.42 16.32
CA THR A 381 -0.81 18.99 15.41
C THR A 381 0.56 19.46 15.90
N HIS A 382 0.66 20.68 16.43
CA HIS A 382 1.91 21.18 17.00
C HIS A 382 2.34 20.41 18.26
N ILE A 383 1.39 20.06 19.13
CA ILE A 383 1.65 19.37 20.40
C ILE A 383 2.09 17.92 20.18
N CYS A 384 1.39 17.17 19.32
CA CYS A 384 1.60 15.72 19.21
C CYS A 384 1.53 15.16 17.78
N GLY A 385 1.44 16.01 16.75
CA GLY A 385 1.32 15.59 15.35
C GLY A 385 -0.10 15.27 14.89
N ASP A 386 -1.10 15.36 15.78
CA ASP A 386 -2.50 15.05 15.50
C ASP A 386 -3.48 16.10 16.08
N PRO A 387 -4.64 16.33 15.44
CA PRO A 387 -5.12 15.63 14.26
C PRO A 387 -4.44 16.13 12.97
N GLY A 388 -4.35 15.24 11.99
CA GLY A 388 -4.10 15.62 10.60
C GLY A 388 -5.32 16.28 9.94
N MET A 389 -5.19 16.68 8.68
CA MET A 389 -6.28 17.24 7.88
C MET A 389 -6.42 16.49 6.56
N GLN A 390 -7.67 16.23 6.16
CA GLN A 390 -8.03 15.69 4.84
C GLN A 390 -8.98 16.64 4.13
N PHE A 391 -8.62 17.09 2.93
CA PHE A 391 -9.39 18.07 2.17
C PHE A 391 -10.46 17.38 1.30
N ASP A 392 -11.63 17.15 1.88
CA ASP A 392 -12.72 16.34 1.31
C ASP A 392 -13.14 16.77 -0.10
N SER A 393 -13.32 18.08 -0.33
CA SER A 393 -13.70 18.62 -1.64
C SER A 393 -12.63 18.36 -2.71
N THR A 394 -11.36 18.58 -2.35
CA THR A 394 -10.23 18.30 -3.26
C THR A 394 -10.13 16.82 -3.55
N ILE A 395 -10.18 15.97 -2.53
CA ILE A 395 -10.14 14.50 -2.69
C ILE A 395 -11.27 14.05 -3.63
N HIS A 396 -12.49 14.57 -3.43
CA HIS A 396 -13.63 14.21 -4.25
C HIS A 396 -13.49 14.68 -5.70
N LYS A 397 -12.90 15.86 -5.95
CA LYS A 397 -12.64 16.37 -7.31
C LYS A 397 -11.81 15.38 -8.14
N TRP A 398 -10.81 14.75 -7.53
CA TRP A 398 -9.89 13.80 -8.17
C TRP A 398 -10.38 12.35 -8.15
N HIS A 399 -11.62 12.08 -7.74
CA HIS A 399 -12.13 10.73 -7.67
C HIS A 399 -12.59 10.19 -9.02
N THR A 400 -12.08 9.03 -9.40
CA THR A 400 -12.40 8.35 -10.67
C THR A 400 -13.75 7.61 -10.65
N CYS A 401 -14.36 7.40 -9.49
CA CYS A 401 -15.62 6.65 -9.36
C CYS A 401 -16.75 7.46 -8.69
N LYS A 402 -16.87 8.77 -9.00
CA LYS A 402 -17.91 9.67 -8.42
C LYS A 402 -19.33 9.17 -8.68
N GLY A 403 -19.53 8.38 -9.72
CA GLY A 403 -20.80 7.75 -10.03
C GLY A 403 -21.19 6.67 -9.03
N THR A 404 -20.25 6.07 -8.30
CA THR A 404 -20.56 5.08 -7.26
C THR A 404 -20.99 5.76 -5.97
N ASP A 405 -20.05 6.40 -5.25
CA ASP A 405 -20.28 7.02 -3.94
C ASP A 405 -19.14 8.00 -3.60
N ARG A 406 -19.22 8.64 -2.43
CA ARG A 406 -18.17 9.51 -1.87
C ARG A 406 -17.13 8.69 -1.09
N GLN A 407 -15.89 9.16 -1.11
CA GLN A 407 -14.79 8.62 -0.30
C GLN A 407 -14.95 9.21 1.10
N ASN A 408 -15.09 8.38 2.13
CA ASN A 408 -15.31 8.87 3.48
C ASN A 408 -14.03 8.93 4.31
N SER A 409 -13.06 8.06 4.04
CA SER A 409 -11.81 7.99 4.80
C SER A 409 -10.60 7.67 3.92
N THR A 410 -9.51 7.25 4.55
CA THR A 410 -8.26 6.77 3.93
C THR A 410 -7.75 5.55 4.67
N ASN A 411 -6.69 4.93 4.14
CA ASN A 411 -5.86 4.02 4.93
C ASN A 411 -5.02 4.80 5.99
N PRO A 412 -4.24 4.11 6.86
CA PRO A 412 -3.50 4.73 7.96
C PRO A 412 -2.59 5.91 7.59
N CYS A 413 -1.92 5.86 6.44
CA CYS A 413 -0.94 6.87 6.04
C CYS A 413 -1.50 7.90 5.03
N SER A 414 -2.81 7.88 4.79
CA SER A 414 -3.53 8.86 3.96
C SER A 414 -3.14 8.90 2.47
N GLU A 415 -2.44 7.89 1.95
CA GLU A 415 -2.04 7.79 0.55
C GLU A 415 -3.08 7.09 -0.34
N TYR A 416 -3.94 6.25 0.25
CA TYR A 416 -5.03 5.56 -0.44
C TYR A 416 -6.37 6.22 -0.09
N LEU A 417 -6.97 6.87 -1.10
CA LEU A 417 -8.15 7.73 -1.00
C LEU A 417 -9.24 7.22 -1.94
N PHE A 418 -10.01 6.24 -1.49
CA PHE A 418 -11.02 5.59 -2.33
C PHE A 418 -12.30 5.27 -1.55
N LEU A 419 -13.21 4.55 -2.18
CA LEU A 419 -14.50 4.16 -1.62
C LEU A 419 -14.33 3.27 -0.38
N ASP A 420 -15.35 3.25 0.47
CA ASP A 420 -15.38 2.39 1.63
C ASP A 420 -15.43 0.90 1.25
N ASN A 421 -14.96 0.06 2.16
CA ASN A 421 -14.83 -1.38 1.97
C ASN A 421 -14.01 -1.71 0.71
N THR A 422 -12.86 -1.06 0.56
CA THR A 422 -11.91 -1.33 -0.53
C THR A 422 -10.50 -1.53 0.01
N ALA A 423 -9.64 -2.14 -0.81
CA ALA A 423 -8.25 -2.40 -0.48
C ALA A 423 -7.33 -2.03 -1.62
N CYS A 424 -6.08 -1.66 -1.32
CA CYS A 424 -5.08 -1.28 -2.30
C CYS A 424 -3.82 -2.13 -2.17
N ASN A 425 -3.37 -2.66 -3.30
CA ASN A 425 -2.08 -3.33 -3.43
C ASN A 425 -1.00 -2.31 -3.81
N LEU A 426 0.09 -2.21 -3.04
CA LEU A 426 1.10 -1.17 -3.23
C LEU A 426 2.43 -1.74 -3.73
N ALA A 427 3.15 -0.94 -4.51
CA ALA A 427 4.54 -1.19 -4.87
C ALA A 427 5.28 0.14 -4.98
N SER A 428 6.61 0.11 -4.94
CA SER A 428 7.41 1.32 -5.12
C SER A 428 8.66 1.05 -5.93
N LEU A 429 9.00 1.97 -6.83
CA LEU A 429 10.24 1.99 -7.60
C LEU A 429 11.35 2.78 -6.88
N ASN A 430 12.61 2.39 -7.04
CA ASN A 430 13.75 3.16 -6.55
C ASN A 430 14.24 4.13 -7.64
N LEU A 431 13.98 5.43 -7.49
CA LEU A 431 14.28 6.41 -8.53
C LEU A 431 15.77 6.50 -8.89
N MET A 432 16.67 6.29 -7.93
CA MET A 432 18.12 6.34 -8.18
C MET A 432 18.59 5.25 -9.16
N LYS A 433 17.86 4.14 -9.29
CA LYS A 433 18.19 3.04 -10.21
C LYS A 433 17.88 3.38 -11.68
N PHE A 434 17.24 4.52 -11.93
CA PHE A 434 16.94 5.03 -13.27
C PHE A 434 17.80 6.24 -13.63
N LYS A 435 18.72 6.66 -12.77
CA LYS A 435 19.74 7.65 -13.13
C LYS A 435 20.89 6.95 -13.85
N THR A 436 21.22 7.42 -15.04
CA THR A 436 22.34 6.92 -15.85
C THR A 436 23.68 7.42 -15.31
N ALA A 437 24.77 6.78 -15.73
CA ALA A 437 26.13 7.19 -15.34
C ALA A 437 26.48 8.61 -15.82
N ASP A 438 25.94 9.03 -16.98
CA ASP A 438 26.13 10.36 -17.55
C ASP A 438 25.29 11.44 -16.85
N GLY A 439 24.40 11.02 -15.94
CA GLY A 439 23.61 11.90 -15.09
C GLY A 439 22.13 11.93 -15.43
N ASP A 440 21.72 11.63 -16.66
CA ASP A 440 20.33 11.73 -17.12
C ASP A 440 19.40 10.69 -16.47
N PHE A 441 18.11 11.01 -16.36
CA PHE A 441 17.07 10.06 -15.94
C PHE A 441 16.58 9.24 -17.14
N ASP A 442 16.75 7.92 -17.08
CA ASP A 442 16.32 6.95 -18.09
C ASP A 442 14.80 6.73 -18.02
N VAL A 443 14.08 7.59 -18.72
CA VAL A 443 12.62 7.60 -18.76
C VAL A 443 12.03 6.34 -19.40
N GLU A 444 12.70 5.74 -20.38
CA GLU A 444 12.19 4.57 -21.09
C GLU A 444 12.30 3.30 -20.25
N ARG A 445 13.41 3.12 -19.52
CA ARG A 445 13.52 2.07 -18.50
C ARG A 445 12.52 2.31 -17.38
N PHE A 446 12.34 3.55 -16.93
CA PHE A 446 11.34 3.86 -15.89
C PHE A 446 9.93 3.44 -16.32
N LYS A 447 9.49 3.83 -17.52
CA LYS A 447 8.20 3.43 -18.10
C LYS A 447 8.08 1.90 -18.26
N ALA A 448 9.16 1.21 -18.63
CA ALA A 448 9.17 -0.25 -18.69
C ALA A 448 8.94 -0.90 -17.32
N ALA A 449 9.58 -0.41 -16.26
CA ALA A 449 9.36 -0.88 -14.91
C ALA A 449 7.91 -0.61 -14.45
N VAL A 450 7.36 0.57 -14.75
CA VAL A 450 5.96 0.91 -14.45
C VAL A 450 5.01 -0.12 -15.06
N ARG A 451 5.17 -0.47 -16.35
CA ARG A 451 4.32 -1.47 -17.02
C ARG A 451 4.36 -2.83 -16.32
N ILE A 452 5.55 -3.30 -15.95
CA ILE A 452 5.74 -4.60 -15.29
C ILE A 452 5.07 -4.60 -13.91
N PHE A 453 5.31 -3.57 -13.08
CA PHE A 453 4.74 -3.51 -11.73
C PHE A 453 3.22 -3.33 -11.74
N ILE A 454 2.68 -2.50 -12.64
CA ILE A 454 1.22 -2.33 -12.77
C ILE A 454 0.55 -3.65 -13.15
N THR A 455 1.10 -4.38 -14.12
CA THR A 455 0.56 -5.70 -14.48
C THR A 455 0.70 -6.70 -13.33
N ALA A 456 1.82 -6.71 -12.59
CA ALA A 456 2.00 -7.58 -11.43
C ALA A 456 0.99 -7.28 -10.31
N GLN A 457 0.77 -6.00 -10.00
CA GLN A 457 -0.20 -5.58 -8.98
C GLN A 457 -1.63 -5.95 -9.37
N GLU A 458 -1.98 -5.79 -10.65
CA GLU A 458 -3.29 -6.15 -11.21
C GLU A 458 -3.58 -7.65 -11.14
N ILE A 459 -2.58 -8.50 -11.41
CA ILE A 459 -2.73 -9.96 -11.29
C ILE A 459 -3.03 -10.38 -9.84
N ILE A 460 -2.46 -9.69 -8.86
CA ILE A 460 -2.67 -10.02 -7.44
C ILE A 460 -4.13 -9.81 -7.01
N VAL A 461 -4.87 -8.86 -7.59
CA VAL A 461 -6.19 -8.41 -7.10
C VAL A 461 -7.18 -9.56 -6.89
N ASP A 462 -7.38 -10.41 -7.90
CA ASP A 462 -8.33 -11.54 -7.83
C ASP A 462 -7.73 -12.81 -7.23
N ASN A 463 -6.41 -12.84 -7.03
CA ASN A 463 -5.70 -13.95 -6.40
C ASN A 463 -5.42 -13.70 -4.90
N ALA A 464 -5.83 -12.54 -4.37
CA ALA A 464 -5.73 -12.18 -2.97
C ALA A 464 -7.02 -12.46 -2.18
N SER A 465 -6.91 -12.42 -0.85
CA SER A 465 -8.05 -12.50 0.07
C SER A 465 -8.12 -11.34 1.06
N TYR A 466 -9.33 -11.14 1.62
CA TYR A 466 -9.76 -9.94 2.34
C TYR A 466 -10.62 -10.32 3.57
N PRO A 467 -10.61 -9.53 4.65
CA PRO A 467 -11.21 -9.92 5.94
C PRO A 467 -12.74 -10.05 5.92
N ILE A 468 -13.41 -9.30 5.03
CA ILE A 468 -14.86 -9.29 4.86
C ILE A 468 -15.22 -9.43 3.38
N LYS A 469 -16.45 -9.88 3.15
CA LYS A 469 -16.98 -10.21 1.83
C LYS A 469 -17.02 -9.01 0.90
N GLU A 470 -17.43 -7.87 1.43
CA GLU A 470 -17.62 -6.60 0.73
C GLU A 470 -16.29 -6.11 0.13
N ILE A 471 -15.19 -6.24 0.88
CA ILE A 471 -13.85 -5.85 0.39
C ILE A 471 -13.40 -6.77 -0.73
N ALA A 472 -13.66 -8.07 -0.64
CA ALA A 472 -13.31 -9.00 -1.71
C ALA A 472 -14.07 -8.69 -3.01
N GLU A 473 -15.37 -8.42 -2.91
CA GLU A 473 -16.20 -8.02 -4.06
C GLU A 473 -15.76 -6.67 -4.63
N ASN A 474 -15.58 -5.65 -3.79
CA ASN A 474 -15.20 -4.31 -4.25
C ASN A 474 -13.76 -4.26 -4.80
N SER A 475 -12.85 -5.08 -4.28
CA SER A 475 -11.50 -5.22 -4.86
C SER A 475 -11.56 -5.77 -6.28
N HIS A 476 -12.44 -6.75 -6.54
CA HIS A 476 -12.71 -7.22 -7.90
C HIS A 476 -13.35 -6.14 -8.79
N ILE A 477 -14.33 -5.39 -8.25
CA ILE A 477 -15.10 -4.39 -8.99
C ILE A 477 -14.25 -3.19 -9.42
N PHE A 478 -13.38 -2.69 -8.55
CA PHE A 478 -12.62 -1.45 -8.78
C PHE A 478 -11.15 -1.64 -9.10
N ARG A 479 -10.56 -2.76 -8.64
CA ARG A 479 -9.19 -3.16 -8.99
C ARG A 479 -8.17 -2.07 -8.70
N THR A 480 -8.25 -1.48 -7.51
CA THR A 480 -7.41 -0.35 -7.13
C THR A 480 -5.98 -0.79 -6.83
N LEU A 481 -5.03 -0.08 -7.42
CA LEU A 481 -3.60 -0.27 -7.26
C LEU A 481 -2.95 1.01 -6.72
N GLY A 482 -1.72 0.88 -6.25
CA GLY A 482 -0.91 2.01 -5.78
C GLY A 482 0.56 1.80 -6.06
N LEU A 483 0.97 1.99 -7.31
CA LEU A 483 2.38 2.15 -7.64
C LEU A 483 2.87 3.53 -7.21
N GLY A 484 4.00 3.56 -6.51
CA GLY A 484 4.70 4.77 -6.12
C GLY A 484 6.19 4.66 -6.40
N TYR A 485 6.96 5.52 -5.74
CA TYR A 485 8.42 5.46 -5.76
C TYR A 485 9.01 5.88 -4.41
N ALA A 486 10.31 5.63 -4.26
CA ALA A 486 11.14 6.10 -3.17
C ALA A 486 12.40 6.79 -3.71
N ASN A 487 13.20 7.37 -2.81
CA ASN A 487 14.50 7.96 -3.10
C ASN A 487 14.46 9.29 -3.89
N LEU A 488 13.34 10.04 -3.82
CA LEU A 488 13.22 11.35 -4.49
C LEU A 488 14.22 12.37 -3.95
N GLY A 489 14.32 12.51 -2.62
CA GLY A 489 15.29 13.39 -1.98
C GLY A 489 16.72 13.11 -2.45
N SER A 490 17.14 11.85 -2.48
CA SER A 490 18.47 11.46 -2.99
C SER A 490 18.65 11.77 -4.47
N LEU A 491 17.62 11.52 -5.29
CA LEU A 491 17.67 11.84 -6.71
C LEU A 491 17.93 13.34 -6.91
N ILE A 492 17.15 14.20 -6.26
CA ILE A 492 17.31 15.66 -6.32
C ILE A 492 18.71 16.07 -5.85
N MET A 493 19.17 15.55 -4.71
CA MET A 493 20.52 15.84 -4.19
C MET A 493 21.62 15.39 -5.15
N SER A 494 21.45 14.23 -5.81
CA SER A 494 22.44 13.70 -6.76
C SER A 494 22.59 14.56 -8.02
N TYR A 495 21.61 15.42 -8.32
CA TYR A 495 21.69 16.44 -9.37
C TYR A 495 22.27 17.77 -8.88
N GLY A 496 22.58 17.89 -7.59
CA GLY A 496 23.11 19.12 -6.99
C GLY A 496 22.04 20.17 -6.66
N TYR A 497 20.76 19.80 -6.64
CA TYR A 497 19.67 20.72 -6.33
C TYR A 497 19.18 20.57 -4.88
N GLY A 498 18.66 21.67 -4.33
CA GLY A 498 17.92 21.64 -3.06
C GLY A 498 16.53 21.02 -3.23
N TYR A 499 15.99 20.42 -2.19
CA TYR A 499 14.65 19.83 -2.23
C TYR A 499 13.57 20.88 -2.56
N ASP A 500 13.64 22.06 -1.96
CA ASP A 500 12.77 23.22 -2.23
C ASP A 500 13.33 24.13 -3.35
N SER A 501 13.76 23.53 -4.47
CA SER A 501 14.19 24.25 -5.67
C SER A 501 13.15 24.16 -6.78
N VAL A 502 13.26 25.05 -7.78
CA VAL A 502 12.40 25.01 -8.97
C VAL A 502 12.65 23.71 -9.74
N GLU A 503 13.92 23.32 -9.86
CA GLU A 503 14.40 22.12 -10.51
C GLU A 503 13.96 20.85 -9.78
N GLY A 504 14.03 20.84 -8.44
CA GLY A 504 13.51 19.76 -7.61
C GLY A 504 12.00 19.56 -7.78
N ARG A 505 11.22 20.64 -7.80
CA ARG A 505 9.78 20.59 -8.10
C ARG A 505 9.49 20.14 -9.53
N ALA A 506 10.26 20.62 -10.51
CA ALA A 506 10.11 20.23 -11.92
C ALA A 506 10.35 18.73 -12.11
N LEU A 507 11.45 18.21 -11.56
CA LEU A 507 11.81 16.80 -11.59
C LEU A 507 10.75 15.93 -10.91
N CYS A 508 10.33 16.30 -9.69
CA CYS A 508 9.30 15.61 -8.94
C CYS A 508 7.97 15.55 -9.71
N GLY A 509 7.50 16.69 -10.22
CA GLY A 509 6.28 16.79 -11.01
C GLY A 509 6.33 15.94 -12.27
N ALA A 510 7.42 16.00 -13.02
CA ALA A 510 7.58 15.25 -14.27
C ALA A 510 7.64 13.74 -14.04
N ILE A 511 8.46 13.25 -13.09
CA ILE A 511 8.57 11.82 -12.78
C ILE A 511 7.23 11.26 -12.28
N THR A 512 6.57 11.97 -11.36
CA THR A 512 5.26 11.54 -10.83
C THR A 512 4.24 11.47 -11.95
N SER A 513 4.21 12.49 -12.82
CA SER A 513 3.31 12.53 -13.96
C SER A 513 3.56 11.41 -14.97
N ILE A 514 4.81 11.14 -15.33
CA ILE A 514 5.17 10.03 -16.24
C ILE A 514 4.74 8.69 -15.64
N MET A 515 5.01 8.46 -14.35
CA MET A 515 4.63 7.22 -13.67
C MET A 515 3.12 6.99 -13.72
N THR A 516 2.34 8.00 -13.32
CA THR A 516 0.87 7.89 -13.27
C THR A 516 0.27 7.78 -14.67
N GLY A 517 0.75 8.56 -15.63
CA GLY A 517 0.30 8.48 -17.01
C GLY A 517 0.58 7.11 -17.64
N GLU A 518 1.80 6.57 -17.49
CA GLU A 518 2.18 5.28 -18.09
C GLU A 518 1.44 4.14 -17.39
N ALA A 519 1.16 4.28 -16.10
CA ALA A 519 0.34 3.34 -15.35
C ALA A 519 -1.11 3.30 -15.87
N TYR A 520 -1.72 4.45 -16.14
CA TYR A 520 -3.06 4.50 -16.76
C TYR A 520 -3.05 4.05 -18.22
N GLU A 521 -1.99 4.34 -18.96
CA GLU A 521 -1.80 3.82 -20.31
C GLU A 521 -1.74 2.28 -20.32
N GLN A 522 -0.95 1.70 -19.42
CA GLN A 522 -0.88 0.25 -19.25
C GLN A 522 -2.23 -0.33 -18.79
N SER A 523 -2.95 0.36 -17.90
CA SER A 523 -4.31 -0.01 -17.49
C SER A 523 -5.28 -0.03 -18.67
N ALA A 524 -5.18 0.92 -19.61
CA ALA A 524 -6.00 0.92 -20.84
C ALA A 524 -5.60 -0.22 -21.81
N ARG A 525 -4.31 -0.53 -21.92
CA ARG A 525 -3.83 -1.71 -22.67
C ARG A 525 -4.35 -3.02 -22.07
N MET A 526 -4.37 -3.14 -20.74
CA MET A 526 -5.00 -4.27 -20.04
C MET A 526 -6.52 -4.30 -20.25
N ALA A 527 -7.18 -3.14 -20.29
CA ALA A 527 -8.61 -3.06 -20.56
C ALA A 527 -8.97 -3.57 -21.96
N ARG A 528 -8.14 -3.30 -22.97
CA ARG A 528 -8.29 -3.90 -24.30
C ARG A 528 -8.24 -5.43 -24.27
N ALA A 529 -7.39 -6.02 -23.42
CA ALA A 529 -7.21 -7.47 -23.30
C ALA A 529 -8.32 -8.14 -22.47
N MET A 530 -8.63 -7.54 -21.33
CA MET A 530 -9.40 -8.15 -20.23
C MET A 530 -10.75 -7.49 -19.98
N GLY A 531 -11.02 -6.37 -20.65
CA GLY A 531 -12.13 -5.46 -20.34
C GLY A 531 -11.75 -4.47 -19.22
N PRO A 532 -12.42 -3.31 -19.16
CA PRO A 532 -12.24 -2.35 -18.07
C PRO A 532 -12.64 -2.94 -16.71
N PHE A 533 -12.32 -2.25 -15.61
CA PHE A 533 -12.82 -2.67 -14.29
C PHE A 533 -14.36 -2.75 -14.29
N PRO A 534 -14.99 -3.75 -13.64
CA PRO A 534 -16.44 -3.90 -13.64
C PRO A 534 -17.20 -2.61 -13.25
N GLY A 535 -16.68 -1.87 -12.27
CA GLY A 535 -17.22 -0.59 -11.81
C GLY A 535 -17.25 0.54 -12.85
N TYR A 536 -16.63 0.36 -14.04
CA TYR A 536 -16.49 1.40 -15.05
C TYR A 536 -17.82 1.70 -15.76
N HIS A 537 -18.56 0.65 -16.14
CA HIS A 537 -19.87 0.75 -16.80
C HIS A 537 -21.06 0.41 -15.90
N ASP A 538 -20.80 -0.08 -14.68
CA ASP A 538 -21.82 -0.30 -13.66
C ASP A 538 -21.30 0.23 -12.32
N ALA A 539 -21.79 1.38 -11.91
CA ALA A 539 -21.32 2.04 -10.69
C ALA A 539 -21.79 1.36 -9.40
N ARG A 540 -22.60 0.28 -9.46
CA ARG A 540 -23.01 -0.48 -8.27
C ARG A 540 -21.81 -1.19 -7.66
N ALA A 541 -21.82 -1.28 -6.33
CA ALA A 541 -20.79 -1.96 -5.56
C ALA A 541 -21.39 -2.71 -4.37
N SER A 542 -20.59 -3.57 -3.74
CA SER A 542 -20.97 -4.19 -2.48
C SER A 542 -21.07 -3.10 -1.40
N GLY A 543 -22.24 -3.03 -0.75
CA GLY A 543 -22.61 -1.94 0.15
C GLY A 543 -23.25 -0.72 -0.52
N VAL A 544 -23.22 -0.61 -1.86
CA VAL A 544 -23.77 0.53 -2.61
C VAL A 544 -24.71 0.04 -3.73
N PRO A 545 -25.93 -0.44 -3.39
CA PRO A 545 -26.89 -0.93 -4.38
C PRO A 545 -27.54 0.19 -5.20
N LYS A 546 -27.52 1.42 -4.70
CA LYS A 546 -28.09 2.63 -5.34
C LYS A 546 -26.97 3.68 -5.51
N PRO A 547 -26.17 3.57 -6.57
CA PRO A 547 -25.07 4.49 -6.82
C PRO A 547 -25.56 5.88 -7.23
N VAL A 548 -24.69 6.88 -7.12
CA VAL A 548 -24.94 8.30 -7.50
C VAL A 548 -25.29 8.45 -8.99
N ALA A 549 -24.66 7.64 -9.85
CA ALA A 549 -24.89 7.56 -11.28
C ALA A 549 -24.88 6.10 -11.74
N LYS A 550 -25.17 5.85 -13.03
CA LYS A 550 -25.20 4.48 -13.58
C LYS A 550 -23.80 3.90 -13.82
N GLU A 551 -22.83 4.74 -14.15
CA GLU A 551 -21.49 4.35 -14.58
C GLU A 551 -20.44 5.38 -14.12
N ASN A 552 -19.16 5.02 -14.23
CA ASN A 552 -18.01 5.84 -13.83
C ASN A 552 -17.16 6.33 -15.01
N VAL A 553 -17.63 6.16 -16.25
CA VAL A 553 -16.91 6.58 -17.47
C VAL A 553 -16.56 8.06 -17.46
N ALA A 554 -17.56 8.94 -17.25
CA ALA A 554 -17.34 10.39 -17.25
C ALA A 554 -16.42 10.85 -16.09
N PRO A 555 -16.64 10.45 -14.82
CA PRO A 555 -15.71 10.76 -13.72
C PRO A 555 -14.27 10.29 -13.97
N MET A 556 -14.09 9.08 -14.50
CA MET A 556 -12.77 8.55 -14.82
C MET A 556 -12.08 9.43 -15.89
N LEU A 557 -12.75 9.73 -16.99
CA LEU A 557 -12.19 10.56 -18.06
C LEU A 557 -11.92 11.99 -17.61
N GLU A 558 -12.77 12.55 -16.75
CA GLU A 558 -12.54 13.87 -16.14
C GLU A 558 -11.21 13.91 -15.38
N VAL A 559 -10.95 12.91 -14.51
CA VAL A 559 -9.69 12.85 -13.74
C VAL A 559 -8.47 12.69 -14.63
N ILE A 560 -8.59 11.91 -15.71
CA ILE A 560 -7.51 11.76 -16.70
C ILE A 560 -7.19 13.10 -17.38
N GLU A 561 -8.21 13.87 -17.77
CA GLU A 561 -7.99 15.20 -18.34
C GLU A 561 -7.46 16.20 -17.30
N LEU A 562 -7.89 16.12 -16.02
CA LEU A 562 -7.32 16.94 -14.95
C LEU A 562 -5.82 16.71 -14.79
N HIS A 563 -5.38 15.45 -14.79
CA HIS A 563 -3.94 15.14 -14.74
C HIS A 563 -3.20 15.63 -15.99
N ARG A 564 -3.79 15.44 -17.17
CA ARG A 564 -3.22 15.91 -18.44
C ARG A 564 -3.05 17.43 -18.47
N ASP A 565 -4.02 18.18 -17.97
CA ASP A 565 -3.93 19.64 -17.86
C ASP A 565 -2.88 20.06 -16.82
N ALA A 566 -2.79 19.35 -15.69
CA ALA A 566 -1.80 19.63 -14.63
C ALA A 566 -0.33 19.46 -15.08
N VAL A 567 -0.06 18.72 -16.17
CA VAL A 567 1.28 18.65 -16.78
C VAL A 567 1.80 20.03 -17.15
N ARG A 568 0.90 20.94 -17.59
CA ARG A 568 1.27 22.31 -17.98
C ARG A 568 1.76 23.14 -16.80
N GLU A 569 1.31 22.81 -15.59
CA GLU A 569 1.64 23.50 -14.34
C GLU A 569 2.98 23.03 -13.73
N ILE A 570 3.58 21.96 -14.25
CA ILE A 570 4.92 21.52 -13.83
C ILE A 570 5.91 22.66 -14.11
N SER A 571 6.70 23.03 -13.09
CA SER A 571 7.73 24.06 -13.20
C SER A 571 8.66 23.86 -14.40
N ASP A 572 9.03 24.95 -15.07
CA ASP A 572 10.01 24.90 -16.16
C ASP A 572 11.43 24.85 -15.58
N ALA A 573 12.16 23.80 -15.93
CA ALA A 573 13.59 23.66 -15.68
C ALA A 573 14.24 23.09 -16.94
N LYS A 574 15.28 23.76 -17.46
CA LYS A 574 15.85 23.45 -18.78
C LYS A 574 16.38 22.02 -18.85
N GLU A 575 17.01 21.57 -17.78
CA GLU A 575 17.63 20.26 -17.61
C GLU A 575 16.59 19.13 -17.62
N PHE A 576 15.35 19.40 -17.19
CA PHE A 576 14.27 18.42 -17.08
C PHE A 576 13.12 18.66 -18.07
N ALA A 577 13.31 19.57 -19.04
CA ALA A 577 12.31 19.88 -20.06
C ALA A 577 11.86 18.63 -20.83
N TYR A 578 12.81 17.73 -21.15
CA TYR A 578 12.52 16.48 -21.85
C TYR A 578 11.58 15.55 -21.05
N LEU A 579 11.64 15.57 -19.71
CA LEU A 579 10.73 14.79 -18.86
C LEU A 579 9.33 15.40 -18.85
N LYS A 580 9.22 16.74 -18.84
CA LYS A 580 7.91 17.42 -18.95
C LYS A 580 7.26 17.16 -20.31
N GLU A 581 8.04 17.16 -21.40
CA GLU A 581 7.57 16.77 -22.73
C GLU A 581 7.09 15.32 -22.77
N GLU A 582 7.85 14.40 -22.17
CA GLU A 582 7.48 12.99 -22.11
C GLU A 582 6.23 12.76 -21.24
N ALA A 583 6.09 13.49 -20.13
CA ALA A 583 4.87 13.49 -19.32
C ALA A 583 3.64 13.86 -20.15
N ALA A 584 3.74 14.87 -21.02
CA ALA A 584 2.64 15.26 -21.90
C ALA A 584 2.26 14.15 -22.89
N LYS A 585 3.25 13.53 -23.55
CA LYS A 585 3.01 12.43 -24.51
C LYS A 585 2.34 11.23 -23.86
N VAL A 586 2.78 10.86 -22.66
CA VAL A 586 2.23 9.72 -21.93
C VAL A 586 0.77 9.98 -21.55
N TRP A 587 0.41 11.19 -21.12
CA TRP A 587 -0.99 11.54 -20.84
C TRP A 587 -1.87 11.64 -22.09
N ASP A 588 -1.33 12.10 -23.22
CA ASP A 588 -2.02 12.04 -24.50
C ASP A 588 -2.37 10.58 -24.87
N SER A 589 -1.39 9.67 -24.76
CA SER A 589 -1.58 8.24 -25.04
C SER A 589 -2.56 7.58 -24.06
N ALA A 590 -2.42 7.84 -22.76
CA ALA A 590 -3.33 7.33 -21.74
C ALA A 590 -4.77 7.76 -21.99
N SER A 591 -4.99 9.04 -22.33
CA SER A 591 -6.32 9.57 -22.67
C SER A 591 -6.88 8.94 -23.95
N GLU A 592 -6.08 8.83 -25.02
CA GLU A 592 -6.52 8.24 -26.29
C GLU A 592 -6.92 6.77 -26.13
N LEU A 593 -6.04 5.95 -25.51
CA LEU A 593 -6.32 4.54 -25.29
C LEU A 593 -7.48 4.33 -24.32
N GLY A 594 -7.55 5.13 -23.25
CA GLY A 594 -8.62 5.07 -22.28
C GLY A 594 -9.99 5.42 -22.84
N LYS A 595 -10.08 6.44 -23.72
CA LYS A 595 -11.32 6.75 -24.45
C LYS A 595 -11.76 5.60 -25.35
N ARG A 596 -10.81 4.85 -25.91
CA ARG A 596 -11.08 3.76 -26.84
C ARG A 596 -11.43 2.43 -26.16
N TYR A 597 -10.78 2.11 -25.05
CA TYR A 597 -10.84 0.78 -24.43
C TYR A 597 -11.32 0.78 -22.98
N GLY A 598 -11.45 1.95 -22.35
CA GLY A 598 -11.62 2.08 -20.91
C GLY A 598 -10.32 1.80 -20.15
N TYR A 599 -10.44 1.62 -18.84
CA TYR A 599 -9.31 1.37 -17.94
C TYR A 599 -9.55 0.10 -17.13
N ARG A 600 -8.52 -0.73 -16.95
CA ARG A 600 -8.62 -1.97 -16.17
C ARG A 600 -8.67 -1.70 -14.67
N ASN A 601 -8.17 -0.55 -14.22
CA ASN A 601 -8.00 -0.19 -12.82
C ASN A 601 -8.59 1.20 -12.57
N ALA A 602 -9.43 1.33 -11.54
CA ALA A 602 -10.02 2.62 -11.15
C ALA A 602 -8.98 3.59 -10.56
N GLN A 603 -7.94 3.05 -9.94
CA GLN A 603 -6.81 3.80 -9.39
C GLN A 603 -5.52 3.00 -9.62
N VAL A 604 -4.42 3.67 -9.98
CA VAL A 604 -3.17 3.00 -10.36
C VAL A 604 -1.95 3.39 -9.54
N THR A 605 -1.88 4.62 -9.02
CA THR A 605 -0.71 5.16 -8.32
C THR A 605 -1.05 5.79 -6.98
N VAL A 606 -0.14 5.67 -6.02
CA VAL A 606 -0.12 6.42 -4.75
C VAL A 606 1.33 6.67 -4.34
N LEU A 607 1.56 7.64 -3.44
CA LEU A 607 2.89 7.88 -2.86
C LEU A 607 2.88 7.46 -1.40
N ALA A 608 3.34 6.24 -1.14
CA ALA A 608 3.41 5.69 0.22
C ALA A 608 4.68 6.17 0.95
N PRO A 609 4.71 6.13 2.29
CA PRO A 609 5.91 6.48 3.06
C PRO A 609 7.10 5.53 2.80
N THR A 610 6.84 4.28 2.38
CA THR A 610 7.85 3.24 2.11
C THR A 610 8.80 2.88 3.27
N GLY A 611 8.45 3.17 4.53
CA GLY A 611 9.36 3.08 5.70
C GLY A 611 9.94 1.70 6.08
N THR A 612 9.73 0.65 5.28
CA THR A 612 10.47 -0.62 5.38
C THR A 612 11.03 -1.04 4.02
N ILE A 613 10.24 -0.96 2.95
CA ILE A 613 10.65 -1.43 1.61
C ILE A 613 11.71 -0.53 0.97
N SER A 614 11.80 0.75 1.35
CA SER A 614 12.93 1.62 0.98
C SER A 614 14.27 1.02 1.41
N PHE A 615 14.36 0.53 2.66
CA PHE A 615 15.57 -0.13 3.16
C PHE A 615 15.82 -1.50 2.53
N LEU A 616 14.77 -2.21 2.08
CA LEU A 616 14.94 -3.41 1.28
C LEU A 616 15.53 -3.08 -0.09
N MET A 617 15.18 -1.94 -0.67
CA MET A 617 15.67 -1.47 -1.98
C MET A 617 16.98 -0.67 -1.90
N ASP A 618 17.60 -0.58 -0.71
CA ASP A 618 18.77 0.27 -0.46
C ASP A 618 18.56 1.74 -0.88
N CYS A 619 17.37 2.28 -0.62
CA CYS A 619 17.12 3.72 -0.77
C CYS A 619 17.72 4.50 0.41
N ASP A 620 18.32 5.65 0.10
CA ASP A 620 18.87 6.58 1.10
C ASP A 620 17.78 7.49 1.70
N THR A 621 16.77 7.88 0.90
CA THR A 621 15.56 8.56 1.34
C THR A 621 14.30 7.74 1.09
N THR A 622 13.27 7.97 1.90
CA THR A 622 12.03 7.19 1.91
C THR A 622 10.93 7.90 1.13
N GLY A 623 10.25 7.20 0.22
CA GLY A 623 9.12 7.79 -0.52
C GLY A 623 9.50 9.07 -1.26
N ILE A 624 8.66 10.08 -1.13
CA ILE A 624 8.96 11.45 -1.57
C ILE A 624 9.85 12.21 -0.59
N GLU A 625 9.93 11.78 0.67
CA GLU A 625 10.47 12.58 1.76
C GLU A 625 11.92 13.04 1.49
N PRO A 626 12.27 14.28 1.90
CA PRO A 626 13.66 14.71 1.94
C PRO A 626 14.44 13.84 2.93
N ASP A 627 15.76 13.90 2.86
CA ASP A 627 16.55 13.25 3.90
C ASP A 627 16.39 13.98 5.24
N ILE A 628 16.07 13.25 6.30
CA ILE A 628 15.99 13.79 7.66
C ILE A 628 17.39 14.16 8.20
N ALA A 629 18.42 13.39 7.83
CA ALA A 629 19.82 13.63 8.19
C ALA A 629 20.74 12.73 7.36
N LEU A 630 21.97 13.17 7.08
CA LEU A 630 22.94 12.34 6.34
C LEU A 630 23.39 11.10 7.11
N VAL A 631 23.38 11.16 8.44
CA VAL A 631 23.61 10.01 9.33
C VAL A 631 22.45 9.90 10.30
N LYS A 632 21.79 8.75 10.28
CA LYS A 632 20.54 8.46 10.99
C LYS A 632 20.74 7.26 11.89
N TYR A 633 20.13 7.31 13.07
CA TYR A 633 20.07 6.18 13.99
C TYR A 633 18.61 5.79 14.17
N LYS A 634 18.24 4.60 13.71
CA LYS A 634 16.88 4.09 13.81
C LYS A 634 16.79 3.08 14.93
N LEU A 635 15.98 3.41 15.94
CA LEU A 635 15.60 2.46 16.98
C LEU A 635 14.54 1.50 16.45
N LEU A 636 14.70 0.21 16.72
CA LEU A 636 13.79 -0.84 16.29
C LEU A 636 12.76 -1.14 17.39
N ALA A 637 11.51 -1.44 16.99
CA ALA A 637 10.41 -1.70 17.92
C ALA A 637 10.62 -2.93 18.86
N GLY A 638 11.61 -3.78 18.57
CA GLY A 638 12.01 -4.91 19.42
C GLY A 638 13.29 -4.66 20.23
N GLY A 639 13.73 -3.40 20.32
CA GLY A 639 15.05 -3.02 20.84
C GLY A 639 16.10 -2.95 19.72
N GLY A 640 17.11 -2.08 19.88
CA GLY A 640 18.27 -2.02 19.00
C GLY A 640 18.30 -0.86 18.04
N MET A 641 19.50 -0.59 17.54
CA MET A 641 19.81 0.58 16.73
C MET A 641 20.41 0.19 15.38
N LEU A 642 19.87 0.77 14.31
CA LEU A 642 20.45 0.72 12.97
C LEU A 642 21.04 2.07 12.63
N LYS A 643 22.35 2.12 12.40
CA LYS A 643 23.01 3.27 11.79
C LYS A 643 22.78 3.23 10.28
N ILE A 644 22.25 4.31 9.73
CA ILE A 644 21.93 4.48 8.31
C ILE A 644 22.70 5.72 7.84
N VAL A 645 23.54 5.56 6.83
CA VAL A 645 24.36 6.64 6.27
C VAL A 645 23.92 6.82 4.82
N ASN A 646 23.56 8.05 4.45
CA ASN A 646 23.27 8.39 3.06
C ASN A 646 24.52 8.11 2.22
N GLN A 647 24.42 7.24 1.22
CA GLN A 647 25.52 6.88 0.33
C GLN A 647 25.55 7.70 -0.96
N THR A 648 24.52 8.52 -1.21
CA THR A 648 24.39 9.32 -2.42
C THR A 648 25.26 10.58 -2.40
N VAL A 649 25.48 11.20 -1.22
CA VAL A 649 26.22 12.46 -1.05
C VAL A 649 27.34 12.40 -0.02
#